data_AF-A0A241VR92-F1
#
_entry.id   AF-A0A241VR92-F1
#
_cell.length_a   1.000
_cell.length_b   1.000
_cell.length_c   1.000
_cell.angle_alpha   90.00
_cell.angle_beta   90.00
_cell.angle_gamma   90.00
#
_symmetry.space_group_name_H-M   'P 1'
#
loop_
_entity.id
_entity.type
_entity.pdbx_description
1 polymer ?
#
loop_
_entity_poly.entity_id
_entity_poly.type
_entity_poly.pdbx_seq_one_letter_code
_entity_poly.pdbx_strand_id
1 'polypeptide(L)'
;MRLNNDLKFWLFIALSSTIVLQITALILFNTNISLNLFNKSNIFLNLGSFLGVSGLMFALAKPKNINYKILLILILLGCVLYIYIYNFKQDLVFFSPVNNLMTILSLLGFIIFLFNLKELYLNKNKENYLLYFYLTLLFILMALSTSSALSITKVIYPFTFDQIIYKIDSAFLNINIPIVNFYEKSHPIIITIVMEAYSLLSFLLFMVVALFIRESKHEKYHIVRVLVVPFGLAFICYSIIPLTGPIYAFGTQYFPSNMPNSNELLANTIFVTPAARNAMPSMHLTGALLIFLLTAALNKKIYFYASILFLFLTAYATLALGEHYVLDLVVALPFSAFIGIGLANPDNFIFKNKKVTTLWVGAGITFTLWMLMLLTSAEWLSNNLLLVQVFAFWSVLVATILFSIYIKYVWNDTELKIPSLEIEDAKELETSTTPRWVIGVFVASGFAGLLYEVVYAKSLAVTFGSTSLASYTVLTTYMSGMALGAWLGGYIADKVKKPLLYYAGIEAFIGLYAVITPFLFKFIQNIYVISVTGLSADDPYVTFLRVALGVVVLGIPTILMGATLPIMFKYLKQLNIQSDTAISRLYSANVIGAALGSFVGGYFFISAIGRIGATNLAAVFSLMIALYTIEQFKKQKKQTQEINDHPSIISPVYVPKIFGIVALIVLTVGGAVTLGLEVVSIHMLAVVAGNSVYAFALMLAVFLLGLGLGSIFGKKALNYIDRTTLIVLAQCGIAASIIITALLWDKIPAYFASFGEMQNYIHLGFWAREILRGVICALAMLPATLFIGASYPAAMSLAADWLGQGSARGLGISSALNTIGNISGVLLVGFLLLPLMGSNKVFLLLAVISLILAVLVLLCVIKINYKFNPYTAGVVTSIFLLFLIYPKNWNFTSLAQGANVYFMPSYWGDVIDHTESIEGGVTSVTRSSDGKYITLLTNGKFQGNNSGETLAQESFALIPLMHNSERKSALAIGYGTGMTARVLHEQGFENLDVVELSKDIVFMANKYFSDINHNVINQSGVNLIYTDGRNFLLTQDEKYDLISLEITSIWFAGAANLYNKEFYELSQKRLNKEGVLQQWVQLHHMHPIDLVYILNTVRSVYKHVWLYSAGGQGIIVASNSDEALKSHSLKYPYNNLTIDELKNKEKSFKESIVLSPKGVDNLANNTDKTLSRLISTDSNLYLEYATPKGNAIMSDSLKNNLDYLSKFEPH
;
A
#
# COMPACT_ATOMS: atom_id res chain seq x y z
N MET A 1 16.64 4.20 -34.90
CA MET A 1 16.45 3.10 -33.93
C MET A 1 16.51 3.49 -32.44
N ARG A 2 17.51 4.25 -31.94
CA ARG A 2 17.62 4.58 -30.49
C ARG A 2 16.48 5.45 -29.93
N LEU A 3 16.11 6.54 -30.62
CA LEU A 3 14.93 7.34 -30.25
C LEU A 3 13.64 6.51 -30.09
N ASN A 4 13.43 5.51 -30.96
CA ASN A 4 12.27 4.61 -30.89
C ASN A 4 12.29 3.72 -29.64
N ASN A 5 13.46 3.34 -29.13
CA ASN A 5 13.56 2.54 -27.91
C ASN A 5 13.31 3.39 -26.66
N ASP A 6 13.82 4.62 -26.62
CA ASP A 6 13.56 5.57 -25.52
C ASP A 6 12.08 5.96 -25.45
N LEU A 7 11.46 6.27 -26.59
CA LEU A 7 10.01 6.52 -26.67
C LEU A 7 9.18 5.32 -26.21
N LYS A 8 9.52 4.09 -26.61
CA LYS A 8 8.82 2.89 -26.13
C LYS A 8 8.87 2.74 -24.61
N PHE A 9 10.01 3.06 -24.00
CA PHE A 9 10.16 3.03 -22.55
C PHE A 9 9.27 4.08 -21.87
N TRP A 10 9.31 5.33 -22.32
CA TRP A 10 8.46 6.39 -21.76
C TRP A 10 6.97 6.17 -22.03
N LEU A 11 6.64 5.56 -23.16
CA LEU A 11 5.27 5.19 -23.51
C LEU A 11 4.75 4.08 -22.61
N PHE A 12 5.58 3.10 -22.28
CA PHE A 12 5.24 2.08 -21.28
C PHE A 12 5.00 2.71 -19.89
N ILE A 13 5.85 3.65 -19.48
CA ILE A 13 5.67 4.40 -18.22
C ILE A 13 4.36 5.17 -18.24
N ALA A 14 4.12 5.98 -19.28
CA ALA A 14 2.92 6.81 -19.41
C ALA A 14 1.65 5.96 -19.51
N LEU A 15 1.69 4.81 -20.20
CA LEU A 15 0.57 3.88 -20.27
C LEU A 15 0.27 3.30 -18.90
N SER A 16 1.31 2.83 -18.19
CA SER A 16 1.17 2.25 -16.86
C SER A 16 0.62 3.29 -15.87
N SER A 17 1.15 4.52 -15.87
CA SER A 17 0.65 5.60 -15.01
C SER A 17 -0.79 5.96 -15.34
N THR A 18 -1.13 6.04 -16.64
CA THR A 18 -2.50 6.36 -17.07
C THR A 18 -3.49 5.31 -16.58
N ILE A 19 -3.18 4.02 -16.75
CA ILE A 19 -4.03 2.92 -16.31
C ILE A 19 -4.26 3.00 -14.80
N VAL A 20 -3.18 3.15 -14.01
CA VAL A 20 -3.27 3.24 -12.55
C VAL A 20 -4.11 4.45 -12.13
N LEU A 21 -3.82 5.63 -12.66
CA LEU A 21 -4.53 6.86 -12.28
C LEU A 21 -6.00 6.86 -12.71
N GLN A 22 -6.32 6.30 -13.89
CA GLN A 22 -7.71 6.18 -14.35
C GLN A 22 -8.52 5.19 -13.49
N ILE A 23 -7.93 4.04 -13.14
CA ILE A 23 -8.57 3.07 -12.25
C ILE A 23 -8.77 3.69 -10.86
N THR A 24 -7.77 4.38 -10.31
CA THR A 24 -7.87 5.06 -9.02
C THR A 24 -8.94 6.15 -9.04
N ALA A 25 -8.98 6.98 -10.10
CA ALA A 25 -10.01 8.00 -10.24
C ALA A 25 -11.41 7.38 -10.33
N LEU A 26 -11.60 6.32 -11.13
CA LEU A 26 -12.87 5.61 -11.21
C LEU A 26 -13.34 5.13 -9.83
N ILE A 27 -12.43 4.53 -9.07
CA ILE A 27 -12.76 3.96 -7.77
C ILE A 27 -13.08 5.06 -6.74
N LEU A 28 -12.35 6.18 -6.75
CA LEU A 28 -12.58 7.30 -5.83
C LEU A 28 -13.88 8.06 -6.14
N PHE A 29 -14.19 8.27 -7.42
CA PHE A 29 -15.34 9.09 -7.83
C PHE A 29 -16.60 8.28 -8.14
N ASN A 30 -16.53 6.94 -8.11
CA ASN A 30 -17.60 6.03 -8.51
C ASN A 30 -18.22 6.37 -9.87
N THR A 31 -17.40 6.89 -10.79
CA THR A 31 -17.80 7.23 -12.16
C THR A 31 -17.56 6.04 -13.07
N ASN A 32 -18.38 5.86 -14.11
CA ASN A 32 -18.06 4.89 -15.18
C ASN A 32 -16.67 5.19 -15.75
N ILE A 33 -15.99 4.20 -16.37
CA ILE A 33 -14.80 4.45 -17.22
C ILE A 33 -15.27 5.27 -18.44
N SER A 34 -15.62 6.53 -18.24
CA SER A 34 -15.48 7.51 -19.28
C SER A 34 -14.01 7.87 -19.25
N LEU A 35 -13.22 7.15 -20.05
CA LEU A 35 -12.11 7.83 -20.71
C LEU A 35 -12.74 9.11 -21.28
N ASN A 36 -12.55 10.26 -20.63
CA ASN A 36 -13.24 11.51 -21.02
C ASN A 36 -12.95 11.89 -22.48
N LEU A 37 -11.91 11.28 -23.07
CA LEU A 37 -11.69 11.14 -24.51
C LEU A 37 -12.93 10.73 -25.30
N PHE A 38 -13.72 9.77 -24.82
CA PHE A 38 -14.86 9.14 -25.48
C PHE A 38 -16.23 9.59 -24.95
N ASN A 39 -16.30 10.73 -24.28
CA ASN A 39 -17.61 11.34 -24.03
C ASN A 39 -18.27 11.63 -25.40
N LYS A 40 -19.49 11.12 -25.62
CA LYS A 40 -20.15 11.09 -26.96
C LYS A 40 -20.22 12.46 -27.64
N SER A 41 -20.23 13.55 -26.87
CA SER A 41 -20.34 14.93 -27.36
C SER A 41 -19.04 15.53 -27.93
N ASN A 42 -17.85 15.04 -27.55
CA ASN A 42 -16.55 15.71 -27.87
C ASN A 42 -15.44 14.77 -28.37
N ILE A 43 -15.76 13.51 -28.71
CA ILE A 43 -14.80 12.47 -29.11
C ILE A 43 -13.90 12.89 -30.27
N PHE A 44 -14.48 13.49 -31.31
CA PHE A 44 -13.78 13.90 -32.53
C PHE A 44 -12.93 15.15 -32.28
N LEU A 45 -13.37 16.02 -31.37
CA LEU A 45 -12.64 17.21 -30.95
C LEU A 45 -11.36 16.81 -30.20
N ASN A 46 -11.49 15.89 -29.24
CA ASN A 46 -10.37 15.40 -28.43
C ASN A 46 -9.40 14.55 -29.27
N LEU A 47 -9.88 13.53 -29.98
CA LEU A 47 -9.03 12.72 -30.87
C LEU A 47 -8.34 13.59 -31.92
N GLY A 48 -9.09 14.52 -32.47
CA GLY A 48 -8.54 15.52 -33.35
C GLY A 48 -7.39 16.27 -32.67
N SER A 49 -7.58 16.86 -31.50
CA SER A 49 -6.57 17.76 -30.88
C SER A 49 -5.26 17.04 -30.63
N PHE A 50 -5.31 15.80 -30.18
CA PHE A 50 -4.13 14.96 -30.01
C PHE A 50 -3.41 14.67 -31.33
N LEU A 51 -4.15 14.30 -32.37
CA LEU A 51 -3.60 14.03 -33.71
C LEU A 51 -3.11 15.31 -34.40
N GLY A 52 -3.75 16.44 -34.10
CA GLY A 52 -3.49 17.77 -34.63
C GLY A 52 -2.20 18.37 -34.12
N VAL A 53 -2.06 18.42 -32.80
CA VAL A 53 -0.84 18.89 -32.14
C VAL A 53 0.34 18.02 -32.55
N SER A 54 0.20 16.69 -32.48
CA SER A 54 1.26 15.79 -32.93
C SER A 54 1.54 15.93 -34.43
N GLY A 55 0.52 16.18 -35.25
CA GLY A 55 0.66 16.33 -36.71
C GLY A 55 1.43 17.59 -37.06
N LEU A 56 1.14 18.68 -36.35
CA LEU A 56 1.88 19.93 -36.45
C LEU A 56 3.31 19.80 -35.93
N MET A 57 3.54 19.08 -34.82
CA MET A 57 4.89 18.72 -34.37
C MET A 57 5.66 17.96 -35.45
N PHE A 58 5.03 16.95 -36.05
CA PHE A 58 5.64 16.13 -37.08
C PHE A 58 5.96 16.95 -38.34
N ALA A 59 5.07 17.87 -38.73
CA ALA A 59 5.30 18.79 -39.83
C ALA A 59 6.48 19.74 -39.56
N LEU A 60 6.54 20.31 -38.35
CA LEU A 60 7.62 21.21 -37.93
C LEU A 60 8.97 20.49 -37.80
N ALA A 61 8.96 19.21 -37.42
CA ALA A 61 10.14 18.36 -37.32
C ALA A 61 10.83 18.11 -38.69
N LYS A 62 10.12 18.34 -39.81
CA LYS A 62 10.57 18.09 -41.20
C LYS A 62 11.28 16.73 -41.41
N PRO A 63 10.61 15.59 -41.21
CA PRO A 63 11.15 14.29 -41.59
C PRO A 63 11.47 14.26 -43.09
N LYS A 64 12.56 13.57 -43.49
CA LYS A 64 12.88 13.37 -44.91
C LYS A 64 11.67 12.70 -45.62
N ASN A 65 11.29 13.23 -46.79
CA ASN A 65 10.25 12.71 -47.71
C ASN A 65 8.76 12.86 -47.31
N ILE A 66 8.31 14.04 -46.87
CA ILE A 66 6.86 14.34 -46.75
C ILE A 66 6.44 15.45 -47.72
N ASN A 67 5.35 15.24 -48.46
CA ASN A 67 4.81 16.22 -49.40
C ASN A 67 4.01 17.31 -48.68
N TYR A 68 4.66 18.44 -48.40
CA TYR A 68 4.09 19.58 -47.66
C TYR A 68 2.86 20.22 -48.33
N LYS A 69 2.62 20.02 -49.63
CA LYS A 69 1.42 20.54 -50.31
C LYS A 69 0.14 19.85 -49.81
N ILE A 70 0.21 18.55 -49.53
CA ILE A 70 -0.94 17.79 -49.00
C ILE A 70 -1.25 18.25 -47.58
N LEU A 71 -0.22 18.47 -46.76
CA LEU A 71 -0.39 19.00 -45.41
C LEU A 71 -1.07 20.39 -45.43
N LEU A 72 -0.65 21.29 -46.32
CA LEU A 72 -1.23 22.63 -46.44
C LEU A 72 -2.72 22.60 -46.86
N ILE A 73 -3.09 21.71 -47.78
CA ILE A 73 -4.48 21.52 -48.23
C ILE A 73 -5.36 21.01 -47.10
N LEU A 74 -4.84 20.05 -46.32
CA LEU A 74 -5.52 19.55 -45.14
C LEU A 74 -5.69 20.66 -44.09
N ILE A 75 -4.76 21.63 -44.05
CA ILE A 75 -4.84 22.77 -43.11
C ILE A 75 -6.01 23.68 -43.47
N LEU A 76 -6.10 24.03 -44.75
CA LEU A 76 -7.20 24.82 -45.29
C LEU A 76 -8.56 24.13 -45.11
N LEU A 77 -8.64 22.82 -45.31
CA LEU A 77 -9.88 22.05 -45.13
C LEU A 77 -10.35 22.01 -43.66
N GLY A 78 -9.42 21.84 -42.72
CA GLY A 78 -9.70 21.91 -41.28
C GLY A 78 -10.22 23.28 -40.84
N CYS A 79 -9.67 24.37 -41.40
CA CYS A 79 -10.17 25.73 -41.18
C CYS A 79 -11.61 25.92 -41.68
N VAL A 80 -11.95 25.38 -42.85
CA VAL A 80 -13.30 25.52 -43.44
C VAL A 80 -14.35 24.73 -42.66
N LEU A 81 -14.04 23.49 -42.26
CA LEU A 81 -14.93 22.65 -41.45
C LEU A 81 -15.18 23.25 -40.06
N TYR A 82 -14.17 23.91 -39.49
CA TYR A 82 -14.31 24.64 -38.24
C TYR A 82 -15.28 25.84 -38.35
N ILE A 83 -15.12 26.67 -39.40
CA ILE A 83 -16.02 27.81 -39.66
C ILE A 83 -17.48 27.33 -39.80
N TYR A 84 -17.68 26.15 -40.38
CA TYR A 84 -19.00 25.53 -40.52
C TYR A 84 -19.60 25.06 -39.18
N ILE A 85 -18.81 24.41 -38.30
CA ILE A 85 -19.27 23.92 -36.99
C ILE A 85 -19.52 25.08 -36.00
N TYR A 86 -18.66 26.10 -36.00
CA TYR A 86 -18.76 27.27 -35.13
C TYR A 86 -20.06 28.06 -35.38
N ASN A 87 -20.49 28.18 -36.64
CA ASN A 87 -21.74 28.85 -36.99
C ASN A 87 -23.01 28.11 -36.53
N PHE A 88 -22.91 26.85 -36.06
CA PHE A 88 -24.07 26.02 -35.67
C PHE A 88 -24.27 25.89 -34.15
N LYS A 89 -23.29 26.27 -33.31
CA LYS A 89 -23.44 26.33 -31.85
C LYS A 89 -23.49 27.80 -31.40
N GLN A 90 -24.68 28.40 -31.51
CA GLN A 90 -24.98 29.67 -30.84
C GLN A 90 -25.08 29.42 -29.33
N ASP A 91 -24.01 29.77 -28.61
CA ASP A 91 -24.09 30.43 -27.30
C ASP A 91 -22.78 31.19 -27.11
N LEU A 92 -22.88 32.51 -27.29
CA LEU A 92 -21.79 33.48 -27.29
C LEU A 92 -21.41 33.86 -25.85
N VAL A 93 -20.34 33.28 -25.30
CA VAL A 93 -19.55 33.96 -24.27
C VAL A 93 -18.06 33.58 -24.41
N PHE A 94 -17.24 34.55 -24.83
CA PHE A 94 -15.77 34.57 -25.01
C PHE A 94 -15.15 33.91 -26.26
N PHE A 95 -14.47 34.74 -27.05
CA PHE A 95 -13.64 34.37 -28.20
C PHE A 95 -12.24 33.94 -27.71
N SER A 96 -11.91 32.65 -27.74
CA SER A 96 -10.55 32.13 -27.47
C SER A 96 -9.86 31.75 -28.78
N PRO A 97 -8.91 32.57 -29.29
CA PRO A 97 -8.17 32.27 -30.51
C PRO A 97 -7.43 30.92 -30.47
N VAL A 98 -6.98 30.47 -29.29
CA VAL A 98 -6.25 29.21 -29.16
C VAL A 98 -7.17 28.02 -29.16
N ASN A 99 -8.32 28.05 -28.49
CA ASN A 99 -9.30 26.95 -28.59
C ASN A 99 -9.77 26.76 -30.03
N ASN A 100 -9.89 27.86 -30.77
CA ASN A 100 -10.24 27.85 -32.19
C ASN A 100 -9.11 27.25 -33.03
N LEU A 101 -7.86 27.68 -32.81
CA LEU A 101 -6.68 27.12 -33.47
C LEU A 101 -6.52 25.63 -33.17
N MET A 102 -6.69 25.22 -31.91
CA MET A 102 -6.59 23.84 -31.47
C MET A 102 -7.68 23.00 -32.12
N THR A 103 -8.92 23.49 -32.22
CA THR A 103 -10.02 22.79 -32.91
C THR A 103 -9.76 22.62 -34.40
N ILE A 104 -9.21 23.65 -35.06
CA ILE A 104 -8.79 23.58 -36.46
C ILE A 104 -7.70 22.53 -36.63
N LEU A 105 -6.62 22.63 -35.84
CA LEU A 105 -5.52 21.66 -35.80
C LEU A 105 -6.03 20.25 -35.52
N SER A 106 -7.10 20.14 -34.71
CA SER A 106 -7.69 18.87 -34.32
C SER A 106 -8.21 18.08 -35.51
N LEU A 107 -9.13 18.69 -36.27
CA LEU A 107 -9.72 18.11 -37.48
C LEU A 107 -8.63 17.75 -38.51
N LEU A 108 -7.69 18.66 -38.66
CA LEU A 108 -6.50 18.54 -39.49
C LEU A 108 -5.67 17.29 -39.22
N GLY A 109 -5.26 17.10 -37.97
CA GLY A 109 -4.43 15.97 -37.58
C GLY A 109 -5.17 14.64 -37.72
N PHE A 110 -6.47 14.62 -37.42
CA PHE A 110 -7.30 13.43 -37.62
C PHE A 110 -7.35 13.03 -39.11
N ILE A 111 -7.52 14.00 -40.01
CA ILE A 111 -7.55 13.73 -41.45
C ILE A 111 -6.16 13.28 -41.94
N ILE A 112 -5.08 13.96 -41.52
CA ILE A 112 -3.70 13.56 -41.84
C ILE A 112 -3.44 12.11 -41.38
N PHE A 113 -3.87 11.73 -40.18
CA PHE A 113 -3.73 10.38 -39.64
C PHE A 113 -4.47 9.34 -40.50
N LEU A 114 -5.73 9.60 -40.89
CA LEU A 114 -6.53 8.71 -41.74
C LEU A 114 -5.91 8.49 -43.13
N PHE A 115 -5.40 9.54 -43.77
CA PHE A 115 -4.76 9.42 -45.09
C PHE A 115 -3.44 8.63 -45.02
N ASN A 116 -2.71 8.74 -43.89
CA ASN A 116 -1.40 8.11 -43.71
C ASN A 116 -1.46 6.65 -43.21
N LEU A 117 -2.60 6.18 -42.70
CA LEU A 117 -2.84 4.77 -42.35
C LEU A 117 -2.54 3.83 -43.53
N LYS A 118 -2.85 4.29 -44.76
CA LYS A 118 -2.59 3.56 -46.01
C LYS A 118 -1.10 3.45 -46.34
N GLU A 119 -0.29 4.49 -46.10
CA GLU A 119 1.16 4.43 -46.33
C GLU A 119 1.90 3.59 -45.29
N LEU A 120 1.40 3.55 -44.06
CA LEU A 120 1.91 2.72 -42.96
C LEU A 120 1.78 1.21 -43.29
N TYR A 121 0.72 0.85 -44.01
CA TYR A 121 0.50 -0.49 -44.57
C TYR A 121 1.43 -0.81 -45.77
N LEU A 122 1.86 0.20 -46.53
CA LEU A 122 2.63 0.06 -47.79
C LEU A 122 4.17 0.19 -47.61
N ASN A 123 4.69 0.10 -46.38
CA ASN A 123 6.10 -0.10 -46.00
C ASN A 123 7.16 0.96 -46.39
N LYS A 124 6.88 1.95 -47.25
CA LYS A 124 7.94 2.84 -47.80
C LYS A 124 8.60 3.82 -46.80
N ASN A 125 8.01 4.12 -45.64
CA ASN A 125 8.53 5.12 -44.67
C ASN A 125 8.22 4.77 -43.18
N LYS A 126 8.22 3.48 -42.83
CA LYS A 126 7.71 2.94 -41.56
C LYS A 126 8.28 3.59 -40.28
N GLU A 127 9.55 4.00 -40.25
CA GLU A 127 10.18 4.55 -39.03
C GLU A 127 9.65 5.94 -38.64
N ASN A 128 9.47 6.85 -39.61
CA ASN A 128 8.96 8.19 -39.35
C ASN A 128 7.50 8.15 -38.88
N TYR A 129 6.71 7.23 -39.41
CA TYR A 129 5.32 7.03 -38.99
C TYR A 129 5.20 6.42 -37.59
N LEU A 130 6.08 5.47 -37.24
CA LEU A 130 6.14 4.93 -35.87
C LEU A 130 6.51 6.02 -34.86
N LEU A 131 7.44 6.92 -35.22
CA LEU A 131 7.79 8.07 -34.39
C LEU A 131 6.59 9.00 -34.16
N TYR A 132 5.86 9.37 -35.23
CA TYR A 132 4.63 10.16 -35.14
C TYR A 132 3.62 9.50 -34.21
N PHE A 133 3.33 8.21 -34.44
CA PHE A 133 2.39 7.44 -33.65
C PHE A 133 2.77 7.38 -32.16
N TYR A 134 4.04 7.10 -31.84
CA TYR A 134 4.50 7.05 -30.45
C TYR A 134 4.42 8.41 -29.75
N LEU A 135 4.72 9.51 -30.45
CA LEU A 135 4.58 10.86 -29.89
C LEU A 135 3.11 11.24 -29.65
N THR A 136 2.22 10.93 -30.58
CA THR A 136 0.77 11.12 -30.40
C THR A 136 0.28 10.35 -29.18
N LEU A 137 0.63 9.05 -29.10
CA LEU A 137 0.18 8.20 -28.01
C LEU A 137 0.77 8.65 -26.66
N LEU A 138 2.03 9.06 -26.61
CA LEU A 138 2.63 9.64 -25.41
C LEU A 138 1.89 10.91 -24.96
N PHE A 139 1.55 11.81 -25.89
CA PHE A 139 0.81 13.04 -25.57
C PHE A 139 -0.59 12.75 -25.00
N ILE A 140 -1.32 11.81 -25.61
CA ILE A 140 -2.64 11.35 -25.12
C ILE A 140 -2.50 10.82 -23.70
N LEU A 141 -1.55 9.90 -23.47
CA LEU A 141 -1.37 9.25 -22.17
C LEU A 141 -0.95 10.25 -21.09
N MET A 142 -0.06 11.20 -21.40
CA MET A 142 0.32 12.25 -20.46
C MET A 142 -0.86 13.16 -20.12
N ALA A 143 -1.64 13.61 -21.10
CA ALA A 143 -2.81 14.46 -20.85
C ALA A 143 -3.85 13.75 -19.96
N LEU A 144 -4.12 12.47 -20.24
CA LEU A 144 -5.00 11.65 -19.41
C LEU A 144 -4.45 11.46 -17.99
N SER A 145 -3.16 11.13 -17.88
CA SER A 145 -2.49 10.95 -16.59
C SER A 145 -2.58 12.22 -15.75
N THR A 146 -2.22 13.39 -16.32
CA THR A 146 -2.28 14.67 -15.63
C THR A 146 -3.70 15.00 -15.19
N SER A 147 -4.70 14.82 -16.06
CA SER A 147 -6.10 15.09 -15.73
C SER A 147 -6.61 14.19 -14.60
N SER A 148 -6.33 12.89 -14.65
CA SER A 148 -6.70 11.96 -13.59
C SER A 148 -5.97 12.28 -12.29
N ALA A 149 -4.66 12.53 -12.33
CA ALA A 149 -3.88 12.85 -11.15
C ALA A 149 -4.38 14.13 -10.47
N LEU A 150 -4.61 15.21 -11.22
CA LEU A 150 -5.19 16.45 -10.69
C LEU A 150 -6.60 16.25 -10.14
N SER A 151 -7.39 15.35 -10.73
CA SER A 151 -8.71 15.01 -10.18
C SER A 151 -8.58 14.31 -8.83
N ILE A 152 -7.68 13.32 -8.74
CA ILE A 152 -7.40 12.60 -7.51
C ILE A 152 -6.93 13.56 -6.40
N THR A 153 -6.02 14.50 -6.69
CA THR A 153 -5.50 15.43 -5.67
C THR A 153 -6.60 16.24 -4.99
N LYS A 154 -7.72 16.52 -5.66
CA LYS A 154 -8.88 17.26 -5.09
C LYS A 154 -9.44 16.64 -3.81
N VAL A 155 -9.22 15.34 -3.61
CA VAL A 155 -9.92 14.53 -2.61
C VAL A 155 -8.97 13.94 -1.61
N ILE A 156 -7.80 13.47 -2.06
CA ILE A 156 -6.86 12.73 -1.21
C ILE A 156 -6.13 13.62 -0.20
N TYR A 157 -6.25 14.94 -0.32
CA TYR A 157 -5.77 15.95 0.62
C TYR A 157 -6.89 16.94 0.99
N PRO A 158 -7.76 16.57 1.97
CA PRO A 158 -8.86 17.42 2.41
C PRO A 158 -8.38 18.74 3.02
N PHE A 159 -7.32 18.70 3.82
CA PHE A 159 -6.69 19.87 4.43
C PHE A 159 -5.49 20.34 3.61
N THR A 160 -5.36 21.67 3.49
CA THR A 160 -4.30 22.30 2.71
C THR A 160 -3.54 23.34 3.52
N PHE A 161 -2.35 23.71 3.03
CA PHE A 161 -1.47 24.70 3.65
C PHE A 161 -1.83 26.14 3.27
N ASP A 162 -2.92 26.38 2.53
CA ASP A 162 -3.22 27.66 1.88
C ASP A 162 -3.28 28.85 2.86
N GLN A 163 -3.83 28.66 4.07
CA GLN A 163 -3.85 29.72 5.09
C GLN A 163 -2.44 30.04 5.62
N ILE A 164 -1.59 29.03 5.84
CA ILE A 164 -0.20 29.21 6.27
C ILE A 164 0.61 29.91 5.17
N ILE A 165 0.47 29.45 3.93
CA ILE A 165 1.19 30.01 2.79
C ILE A 165 0.72 31.43 2.52
N TYR A 166 -0.57 31.75 2.63
CA TYR A 166 -1.05 33.13 2.52
C TYR A 166 -0.35 34.06 3.51
N LYS A 167 -0.17 33.61 4.77
CA LYS A 167 0.59 34.38 5.78
C LYS A 167 2.07 34.52 5.40
N ILE A 168 2.72 33.46 4.92
CA ILE A 168 4.12 33.51 4.46
C ILE A 168 4.27 34.42 3.22
N ASP A 169 3.31 34.39 2.29
CA ASP A 169 3.32 35.14 1.04
C ASP A 169 3.23 36.66 1.27
N SER A 170 2.76 37.09 2.44
CA SER A 170 2.80 38.48 2.88
C SER A 170 4.23 39.05 2.97
N ALA A 171 5.25 38.18 3.04
CA ALA A 171 6.67 38.55 2.88
C ALA A 171 6.94 39.28 1.53
N PHE A 172 6.11 39.04 0.52
CA PHE A 172 6.16 39.69 -0.80
C PHE A 172 5.16 40.84 -0.93
N LEU A 173 4.82 41.49 0.18
CA LEU A 173 3.93 42.65 0.25
C LEU A 173 2.52 42.39 -0.32
N ASN A 174 2.06 41.13 -0.26
CA ASN A 174 0.77 40.69 -0.81
C ASN A 174 0.55 41.13 -2.27
N ILE A 175 1.62 41.17 -3.08
CA ILE A 175 1.61 41.68 -4.46
C ILE A 175 0.62 40.95 -5.38
N ASN A 176 0.18 39.74 -5.00
CA ASN A 176 -0.86 39.00 -5.72
C ASN A 176 -2.19 39.78 -5.79
N ILE A 177 -2.61 40.42 -4.70
CA ILE A 177 -3.89 41.16 -4.62
C ILE A 177 -3.99 42.30 -5.66
N PRO A 178 -3.02 43.24 -5.75
CA PRO A 178 -3.08 44.29 -6.76
C PRO A 178 -2.95 43.75 -8.19
N ILE A 179 -2.23 42.65 -8.42
CA ILE A 179 -2.14 41.99 -9.74
C ILE A 179 -3.51 41.47 -10.19
N VAL A 180 -4.22 40.73 -9.33
CA VAL A 180 -5.57 40.22 -9.65
C VAL A 180 -6.56 41.36 -9.84
N ASN A 181 -6.55 42.36 -8.95
CA ASN A 181 -7.42 43.55 -9.09
C ASN A 181 -7.18 44.30 -10.41
N PHE A 182 -5.93 44.35 -10.89
CA PHE A 182 -5.61 44.95 -12.19
C PHE A 182 -6.09 44.07 -13.35
N TYR A 183 -5.93 42.75 -13.25
CA TYR A 183 -6.46 41.80 -14.23
C TYR A 183 -7.98 41.87 -14.37
N GLU A 184 -8.74 41.89 -13.27
CA GLU A 184 -10.21 41.98 -13.30
C GLU A 184 -10.71 43.29 -13.93
N LYS A 185 -9.93 44.37 -13.83
CA LYS A 185 -10.23 45.68 -14.42
C LYS A 185 -9.62 45.88 -15.81
N SER A 186 -8.89 44.90 -16.34
CA SER A 186 -8.17 45.01 -17.61
C SER A 186 -9.12 44.94 -18.81
N HIS A 187 -8.68 45.49 -19.94
CA HIS A 187 -9.40 45.38 -21.21
C HIS A 187 -9.54 43.90 -21.63
N PRO A 188 -10.67 43.48 -22.25
CA PRO A 188 -10.91 42.07 -22.63
C PRO A 188 -9.78 41.40 -23.44
N ILE A 189 -9.06 42.18 -24.26
CA ILE A 189 -7.89 41.70 -25.01
C ILE A 189 -6.76 41.26 -24.08
N ILE A 190 -6.48 42.02 -23.02
CA ILE A 190 -5.44 41.68 -22.04
C ILE A 190 -5.86 40.42 -21.28
N ILE A 191 -7.12 40.36 -20.84
CA ILE A 191 -7.69 39.18 -20.19
C ILE A 191 -7.52 37.94 -21.08
N THR A 192 -7.81 38.08 -22.37
CA THR A 192 -7.63 37.01 -23.36
C THR A 192 -6.15 36.61 -23.45
N ILE A 193 -5.22 37.55 -23.64
CA ILE A 193 -3.78 37.26 -23.72
C ILE A 193 -3.30 36.48 -22.49
N VAL A 194 -3.76 36.85 -21.30
CA VAL A 194 -3.39 36.22 -20.02
C VAL A 194 -3.92 34.79 -19.95
N MET A 195 -5.21 34.58 -20.22
CA MET A 195 -5.83 33.25 -20.26
C MET A 195 -5.15 32.33 -21.28
N GLU A 196 -4.77 32.89 -22.43
CA GLU A 196 -4.12 32.14 -23.50
C GLU A 196 -2.67 31.80 -23.17
N ALA A 197 -1.91 32.71 -22.55
CA ALA A 197 -0.57 32.42 -22.08
C ALA A 197 -0.55 31.25 -21.09
N TYR A 198 -1.54 31.21 -20.18
CA TYR A 198 -1.71 30.11 -19.23
C TYR A 198 -2.02 28.77 -19.94
N SER A 199 -2.96 28.78 -20.89
CA SER A 199 -3.45 27.59 -21.58
C SER A 199 -2.47 27.01 -22.62
N LEU A 200 -1.59 27.85 -23.20
CA LEU A 200 -0.66 27.45 -24.27
C LEU A 200 0.52 26.59 -23.81
N LEU A 201 0.77 26.49 -22.50
CA LEU A 201 1.96 25.83 -21.97
C LEU A 201 2.16 24.41 -22.49
N SER A 202 1.12 23.58 -22.37
CA SER A 202 1.17 22.18 -22.80
C SER A 202 1.53 22.09 -24.28
N PHE A 203 0.89 22.90 -25.12
CA PHE A 203 1.16 22.95 -26.56
C PHE A 203 2.63 23.34 -26.86
N LEU A 204 3.15 24.37 -26.19
CA LEU A 204 4.51 24.86 -26.43
C LEU A 204 5.60 23.89 -25.96
N LEU A 205 5.39 23.18 -24.85
CA LEU A 205 6.29 22.12 -24.38
C LEU A 205 6.48 21.04 -25.46
N PHE A 206 5.39 20.64 -26.11
CA PHE A 206 5.41 19.68 -27.22
C PHE A 206 5.99 20.29 -28.51
N MET A 207 5.75 21.57 -28.80
CA MET A 207 6.34 22.27 -29.94
C MET A 207 7.87 22.32 -29.85
N VAL A 208 8.44 22.50 -28.65
CA VAL A 208 9.90 22.47 -28.44
C VAL A 208 10.49 21.10 -28.82
N VAL A 209 9.80 19.98 -28.54
CA VAL A 209 10.25 18.65 -28.99
C VAL A 209 10.43 18.60 -30.50
N ALA A 210 9.47 19.14 -31.25
CA ALA A 210 9.54 19.16 -32.71
C ALA A 210 10.76 19.93 -33.22
N LEU A 211 11.10 21.05 -32.58
CA LEU A 211 12.27 21.85 -32.94
C LEU A 211 13.58 21.11 -32.64
N PHE A 212 13.66 20.38 -31.52
CA PHE A 212 14.82 19.54 -31.19
C PHE A 212 14.98 18.32 -32.09
N ILE A 213 13.87 17.72 -32.52
CA ILE A 213 13.89 16.66 -33.55
C ILE A 213 14.41 17.24 -34.87
N ARG A 214 13.91 18.40 -35.28
CA ARG A 214 14.33 19.10 -36.51
C ARG A 214 15.83 19.40 -36.54
N GLU A 215 16.39 19.85 -35.42
CA GLU A 215 17.83 20.13 -35.29
C GLU A 215 18.67 18.88 -34.94
N SER A 216 18.07 17.69 -34.86
CA SER A 216 18.74 16.44 -34.45
C SER A 216 19.44 16.51 -33.08
N LYS A 217 18.95 17.35 -32.18
CA LYS A 217 19.49 17.56 -30.81
C LYS A 217 18.73 16.81 -29.72
N HIS A 218 17.62 16.15 -30.07
CA HIS A 218 16.72 15.50 -29.11
C HIS A 218 17.39 14.42 -28.23
N GLU A 219 18.37 13.66 -28.76
CA GLU A 219 19.12 12.68 -27.96
C GLU A 219 20.11 13.36 -27.01
N LYS A 220 20.88 14.35 -27.51
CA LYS A 220 21.89 15.08 -26.73
C LYS A 220 21.31 15.73 -25.47
N TYR A 221 20.07 16.22 -25.54
CA TYR A 221 19.38 16.91 -24.45
C TYR A 221 18.28 16.07 -23.79
N HIS A 222 18.10 14.82 -24.22
CA HIS A 222 17.11 13.88 -23.67
C HIS A 222 15.71 14.48 -23.51
N ILE A 223 15.19 15.11 -24.57
CA ILE A 223 14.02 16.00 -24.46
C ILE A 223 12.76 15.34 -23.85
N VAL A 224 12.55 14.04 -24.08
CA VAL A 224 11.39 13.30 -23.56
C VAL A 224 11.43 13.20 -22.03
N ARG A 225 12.60 12.91 -21.43
CA ARG A 225 12.72 12.81 -19.96
C ARG A 225 12.55 14.16 -19.27
N VAL A 226 13.04 15.24 -19.90
CA VAL A 226 12.88 16.62 -19.41
C VAL A 226 11.41 17.04 -19.38
N LEU A 227 10.57 16.48 -20.25
CA LEU A 227 9.14 16.78 -20.30
C LEU A 227 8.28 15.90 -19.40
N VAL A 228 8.69 14.67 -19.14
CA VAL A 228 7.89 13.74 -18.33
C VAL A 228 8.23 13.85 -16.84
N VAL A 229 9.52 13.85 -16.50
CA VAL A 229 9.96 13.67 -15.11
C VAL A 229 9.59 14.85 -14.19
N PRO A 230 9.80 16.14 -14.56
CA PRO A 230 9.47 17.25 -13.66
C PRO A 230 7.98 17.28 -13.30
N PHE A 231 7.10 17.05 -14.29
CA PHE A 231 5.65 17.03 -14.08
C PHE A 231 5.20 15.80 -13.29
N GLY A 232 5.87 14.66 -13.44
CA GLY A 232 5.64 13.50 -12.56
C GLY A 232 6.06 13.77 -11.11
N LEU A 233 7.23 14.39 -10.90
CA LEU A 233 7.72 14.76 -9.56
C LEU A 233 6.86 15.83 -8.87
N ALA A 234 6.18 16.67 -9.65
CA ALA A 234 5.26 17.68 -9.11
C ALA A 234 4.18 17.07 -8.22
N PHE A 235 3.59 15.93 -8.60
CA PHE A 235 2.57 15.27 -7.79
C PHE A 235 3.09 14.77 -6.44
N ILE A 236 4.37 14.39 -6.36
CA ILE A 236 5.02 14.08 -5.08
C ILE A 236 5.13 15.35 -4.23
N CYS A 237 5.51 16.47 -4.84
CA CYS A 237 5.60 17.76 -4.14
C CYS A 237 4.23 18.22 -3.63
N TYR A 238 3.18 18.08 -4.45
CA TYR A 238 1.80 18.37 -4.09
C TYR A 238 1.27 17.48 -2.96
N SER A 239 1.82 16.27 -2.83
CA SER A 239 1.50 15.36 -1.74
C SER A 239 2.13 15.80 -0.41
N ILE A 240 3.30 16.43 -0.48
CA ILE A 240 4.03 16.91 0.69
C ILE A 240 3.45 18.24 1.18
N ILE A 241 3.20 19.18 0.25
CA ILE A 241 2.63 20.50 0.53
C ILE A 241 1.37 20.69 -0.33
N PRO A 242 0.22 20.13 0.09
CA PRO A 242 -1.03 20.30 -0.64
C PRO A 242 -1.49 21.76 -0.57
N LEU A 243 -1.63 22.38 -1.75
CA LEU A 243 -2.04 23.77 -1.93
C LEU A 243 -2.90 23.92 -3.17
N THR A 244 -3.94 24.75 -3.07
CA THR A 244 -4.82 25.05 -4.20
C THR A 244 -4.62 26.39 -4.85
N GLY A 245 -4.18 27.38 -4.09
CA GLY A 245 -4.22 28.78 -4.52
C GLY A 245 -5.35 29.55 -3.84
N PRO A 246 -5.19 30.88 -3.75
CA PRO A 246 -6.05 31.72 -2.90
C PRO A 246 -7.50 31.78 -3.38
N ILE A 247 -7.78 31.76 -4.68
CA ILE A 247 -9.17 31.80 -5.18
C ILE A 247 -9.99 30.58 -4.74
N TYR A 248 -9.34 29.41 -4.66
CA TYR A 248 -9.98 28.15 -4.27
C TYR A 248 -10.06 27.98 -2.75
N ALA A 249 -9.02 28.44 -2.04
CA ALA A 249 -8.93 28.31 -0.58
C ALA A 249 -9.89 29.27 0.16
N PHE A 250 -10.01 30.51 -0.31
CA PHE A 250 -10.84 31.54 0.34
C PHE A 250 -12.16 31.82 -0.39
N GLY A 251 -12.29 31.42 -1.66
CA GLY A 251 -13.47 31.66 -2.47
C GLY A 251 -13.56 33.09 -3.03
N THR A 252 -14.37 33.27 -4.07
CA THR A 252 -14.55 34.56 -4.78
C THR A 252 -15.27 35.63 -3.95
N GLN A 253 -15.90 35.25 -2.83
CA GLN A 253 -16.52 36.21 -1.91
C GLN A 253 -15.47 36.97 -1.09
N TYR A 254 -14.30 36.37 -0.87
CA TYR A 254 -13.21 36.94 -0.08
C TYR A 254 -12.05 37.39 -0.96
N PHE A 255 -11.58 36.55 -1.87
CA PHE A 255 -10.45 36.87 -2.75
C PHE A 255 -10.92 37.55 -4.05
N PRO A 256 -10.26 38.64 -4.51
CA PRO A 256 -9.12 39.34 -3.89
C PRO A 256 -9.51 40.48 -2.94
N SER A 257 -10.77 40.94 -2.95
CA SER A 257 -11.14 42.28 -2.43
C SER A 257 -11.37 42.36 -0.91
N ASN A 258 -11.68 41.25 -0.23
CA ASN A 258 -12.08 41.20 1.18
C ASN A 258 -11.18 40.24 1.98
N MET A 259 -9.87 40.22 1.69
CA MET A 259 -8.94 39.33 2.38
C MET A 259 -8.64 39.82 3.81
N PRO A 260 -8.64 38.92 4.82
CA PRO A 260 -8.29 39.26 6.19
C PRO A 260 -6.81 39.63 6.32
N ASN A 261 -6.48 40.43 7.34
CA ASN A 261 -5.09 40.79 7.62
C ASN A 261 -4.26 39.54 7.95
N SER A 262 -3.14 39.33 7.26
CA SER A 262 -2.29 38.15 7.43
C SER A 262 -1.76 37.99 8.86
N ASN A 263 -1.64 39.08 9.62
CA ASN A 263 -1.20 39.06 11.01
C ASN A 263 -2.26 38.52 11.99
N GLU A 264 -3.54 38.57 11.61
CA GLU A 264 -4.67 38.11 12.45
C GLU A 264 -4.99 36.63 12.24
N LEU A 265 -4.42 36.01 11.20
CA LEU A 265 -4.63 34.60 10.89
C LEU A 265 -3.72 33.68 11.72
N LEU A 266 -4.32 32.64 12.30
CA LEU A 266 -3.60 31.52 12.88
C LEU A 266 -2.94 30.69 11.77
N ALA A 267 -1.72 30.21 11.99
CA ALA A 267 -0.97 29.45 11.00
C ALA A 267 -1.34 27.96 11.04
N ASN A 268 -2.57 27.64 10.64
CA ASN A 268 -3.10 26.27 10.63
C ASN A 268 -3.49 25.83 9.22
N THR A 269 -3.52 24.51 8.98
CA THR A 269 -4.11 23.94 7.77
C THR A 269 -5.62 24.10 7.79
N ILE A 270 -6.23 24.32 6.62
CA ILE A 270 -7.68 24.49 6.48
C ILE A 270 -8.28 23.41 5.60
N PHE A 271 -9.53 23.03 5.88
CA PHE A 271 -10.31 22.23 4.96
C PHE A 271 -10.68 23.08 3.74
N VAL A 272 -10.42 22.57 2.54
CA VAL A 272 -10.82 23.21 1.29
C VAL A 272 -11.69 22.25 0.52
N THR A 273 -12.83 22.72 0.00
CA THR A 273 -13.70 21.92 -0.87
C THR A 273 -12.94 21.37 -2.09
N PRO A 274 -13.45 20.35 -2.80
CA PRO A 274 -12.72 19.69 -3.90
C PRO A 274 -12.17 20.65 -4.98
N ALA A 275 -10.89 20.97 -4.88
CA ALA A 275 -10.14 21.80 -5.81
C ALA A 275 -8.73 21.21 -6.01
N ALA A 276 -8.12 21.41 -7.18
CA ALA A 276 -6.86 20.74 -7.51
C ALA A 276 -5.75 21.21 -6.56
N ARG A 277 -5.03 20.26 -5.94
CA ARG A 277 -3.87 20.59 -5.09
C ARG A 277 -2.62 20.59 -5.96
N ASN A 278 -2.34 21.70 -6.64
CA ASN A 278 -1.28 21.78 -7.66
C ASN A 278 -0.44 23.07 -7.61
N ALA A 279 -0.45 23.80 -6.50
CA ALA A 279 0.28 25.07 -6.45
C ALA A 279 1.80 24.89 -6.29
N MET A 280 2.29 23.99 -5.41
CA MET A 280 3.70 23.96 -4.97
C MET A 280 4.52 22.75 -5.48
N PRO A 281 5.56 22.93 -6.32
CA PRO A 281 5.95 24.17 -7.00
C PRO A 281 5.05 24.46 -8.21
N SER A 282 5.07 25.72 -8.68
CA SER A 282 4.28 26.11 -9.85
C SER A 282 4.79 25.42 -11.11
N MET A 283 4.00 24.49 -11.64
CA MET A 283 4.35 23.78 -12.88
C MET A 283 4.12 24.60 -14.13
N HIS A 284 3.32 25.67 -14.04
CA HIS A 284 3.20 26.64 -15.13
C HIS A 284 4.49 27.43 -15.32
N LEU A 285 5.03 28.00 -14.23
CA LEU A 285 6.32 28.69 -14.28
C LEU A 285 7.46 27.73 -14.60
N THR A 286 7.49 26.54 -13.97
CA THR A 286 8.49 25.50 -14.25
C THR A 286 8.49 25.13 -15.74
N GLY A 287 7.32 24.88 -16.33
CA GLY A 287 7.21 24.55 -17.75
C GLY A 287 7.71 25.68 -18.66
N ALA A 288 7.38 26.94 -18.35
CA ALA A 288 7.90 28.08 -19.08
C ALA A 288 9.43 28.25 -18.94
N LEU A 289 9.99 28.00 -17.75
CA LEU A 289 11.44 27.98 -17.50
C LEU A 289 12.13 26.86 -18.29
N LEU A 290 11.52 25.68 -18.38
CA LEU A 290 12.04 24.58 -19.21
C LEU A 290 12.05 24.96 -20.70
N ILE A 291 10.98 25.58 -21.22
CA ILE A 291 10.94 26.09 -22.59
C ILE A 291 12.06 27.12 -22.81
N PHE A 292 12.25 28.04 -21.87
CA PHE A 292 13.32 29.03 -21.90
C PHE A 292 14.72 28.41 -21.95
N LEU A 293 15.01 27.44 -21.07
CA LEU A 293 16.29 26.74 -21.04
C LEU A 293 16.54 25.90 -22.30
N LEU A 294 15.51 25.21 -22.80
CA LEU A 294 15.63 24.35 -23.97
C LEU A 294 15.78 25.17 -25.25
N THR A 295 15.02 26.24 -25.42
CA THR A 295 15.11 27.08 -26.63
C THR A 295 16.44 27.84 -26.73
N ALA A 296 17.15 28.06 -25.61
CA ALA A 296 18.52 28.57 -25.62
C ALA A 296 19.49 27.68 -26.43
N ALA A 297 19.21 26.37 -26.46
CA ALA A 297 19.98 25.35 -27.18
C ALA A 297 19.68 25.22 -28.67
N LEU A 298 18.62 25.87 -29.15
CA LEU A 298 18.29 25.88 -30.56
C LEU A 298 19.22 26.81 -31.34
N ASN A 299 19.45 26.51 -32.62
CA ASN A 299 20.29 27.32 -33.49
C ASN A 299 19.67 28.70 -33.72
N LYS A 300 18.35 28.76 -33.89
CA LYS A 300 17.63 30.02 -34.10
C LYS A 300 17.25 30.69 -32.78
N LYS A 301 17.98 31.76 -32.42
CA LYS A 301 17.77 32.50 -31.16
C LYS A 301 16.43 33.23 -31.06
N ILE A 302 15.69 33.38 -32.16
CA ILE A 302 14.32 33.93 -32.12
C ILE A 302 13.39 33.11 -31.21
N TYR A 303 13.57 31.78 -31.14
CA TYR A 303 12.78 30.92 -30.25
C TYR A 303 13.09 31.20 -28.78
N PHE A 304 14.36 31.50 -28.47
CA PHE A 304 14.78 31.90 -27.13
C PHE A 304 14.17 33.25 -26.73
N TYR A 305 14.24 34.28 -27.57
CA TYR A 305 13.61 35.57 -27.26
C TYR A 305 12.09 35.48 -27.14
N ALA A 306 11.43 34.68 -27.98
CA ALA A 306 9.99 34.42 -27.86
C ALA A 306 9.65 33.71 -26.53
N SER A 307 10.50 32.78 -26.08
CA SER A 307 10.31 32.10 -24.80
C SER A 307 10.43 33.03 -23.59
N ILE A 308 11.22 34.11 -23.68
CA ILE A 308 11.31 35.13 -22.61
C ILE A 308 9.97 35.85 -22.45
N LEU A 309 9.37 36.29 -23.54
CA LEU A 309 8.05 36.91 -23.52
C LEU A 309 7.01 35.95 -22.94
N PHE A 310 7.02 34.70 -23.40
CA PHE A 310 6.12 33.66 -22.89
C PHE A 310 6.33 33.40 -21.39
N LEU A 311 7.57 33.37 -20.91
CA LEU A 311 7.90 33.20 -19.49
C LEU A 311 7.30 34.31 -18.62
N PHE A 312 7.48 35.57 -19.01
CA PHE A 312 6.91 36.70 -18.27
C PHE A 312 5.38 36.72 -18.31
N LEU A 313 4.77 36.43 -19.47
CA LEU A 313 3.32 36.33 -19.60
C LEU A 313 2.76 35.19 -18.74
N THR A 314 3.44 34.04 -18.70
CA THR A 314 3.03 32.90 -17.88
C THR A 314 3.14 33.21 -16.39
N ALA A 315 4.25 33.83 -15.95
CA ALA A 315 4.44 34.23 -14.55
C ALA A 315 3.39 35.26 -14.10
N TYR A 316 3.05 36.21 -14.98
CA TYR A 316 1.97 37.16 -14.72
C TYR A 316 0.62 36.45 -14.68
N ALA A 317 0.32 35.57 -15.65
CA ALA A 317 -0.93 34.83 -15.71
C ALA A 317 -1.16 33.94 -14.49
N THR A 318 -0.13 33.25 -14.01
CA THR A 318 -0.22 32.39 -12.82
C THR A 318 -0.69 33.16 -11.58
N LEU A 319 -0.27 34.41 -11.42
CA LEU A 319 -0.69 35.27 -10.30
C LEU A 319 -2.03 35.94 -10.59
N ALA A 320 -2.21 36.49 -11.79
CA ALA A 320 -3.41 37.23 -12.20
C ALA A 320 -4.71 36.41 -12.13
N LEU A 321 -4.63 35.10 -12.34
CA LEU A 321 -5.79 34.20 -12.23
C LEU A 321 -6.14 33.82 -10.78
N GLY A 322 -5.32 34.20 -9.80
CA GLY A 322 -5.53 33.86 -8.40
C GLY A 322 -5.33 32.37 -8.08
N GLU A 323 -4.77 31.59 -8.99
CA GLU A 323 -4.56 30.14 -8.81
C GLU A 323 -3.26 29.80 -8.07
N HIS A 324 -2.34 30.76 -7.93
CA HIS A 324 -1.02 30.53 -7.34
C HIS A 324 -0.63 31.67 -6.38
N TYR A 325 0.29 31.37 -5.46
CA TYR A 325 0.95 32.34 -4.58
C TYR A 325 2.26 32.83 -5.23
N VAL A 326 2.91 33.84 -4.66
CA VAL A 326 4.24 34.25 -5.16
C VAL A 326 5.30 33.23 -4.73
N LEU A 327 5.14 32.65 -3.54
CA LEU A 327 6.09 31.70 -2.98
C LEU A 327 6.30 30.46 -3.85
N ASP A 328 5.26 29.87 -4.44
CA ASP A 328 5.41 28.68 -5.28
C ASP A 328 6.07 28.97 -6.64
N LEU A 329 6.02 30.22 -7.12
CA LEU A 329 6.84 30.69 -8.23
C LEU A 329 8.32 30.80 -7.82
N VAL A 330 8.61 31.28 -6.60
CA VAL A 330 9.98 31.33 -6.06
C VAL A 330 10.57 29.92 -5.92
N VAL A 331 9.80 28.96 -5.42
CA VAL A 331 10.24 27.56 -5.24
C VAL A 331 10.41 26.83 -6.58
N ALA A 332 9.65 27.20 -7.62
CA ALA A 332 9.79 26.65 -8.97
C ALA A 332 11.17 26.97 -9.62
N LEU A 333 11.85 28.05 -9.22
CA LEU A 333 13.17 28.43 -9.73
C LEU A 333 14.28 27.42 -9.38
N PRO A 334 14.58 27.12 -8.10
CA PRO A 334 15.57 26.11 -7.74
C PRO A 334 15.14 24.70 -8.18
N PHE A 335 13.84 24.40 -8.23
CA PHE A 335 13.32 23.14 -8.79
C PHE A 335 13.70 22.98 -10.28
N SER A 336 13.44 24.01 -11.09
CA SER A 336 13.78 24.02 -12.52
C SER A 336 15.29 24.00 -12.76
N ALA A 337 16.06 24.70 -11.92
CA ALA A 337 17.52 24.72 -11.97
C ALA A 337 18.14 23.36 -11.64
N PHE A 338 17.60 22.66 -10.64
CA PHE A 338 18.09 21.34 -10.26
C PHE A 338 17.61 20.25 -11.23
N ILE A 339 16.30 20.06 -11.35
CA ILE A 339 15.71 18.98 -12.14
C ILE A 339 15.83 19.25 -13.64
N GLY A 340 15.51 20.47 -14.10
CA GLY A 340 15.54 20.82 -15.53
C GLY A 340 16.93 20.69 -16.15
N ILE A 341 17.94 21.34 -15.56
CA ILE A 341 19.34 21.23 -16.03
C ILE A 341 19.89 19.82 -15.78
N GLY A 342 19.54 19.19 -14.65
CA GLY A 342 19.93 17.82 -14.33
C GLY A 342 19.49 16.80 -15.36
N LEU A 343 18.26 16.95 -15.86
CA LEU A 343 17.69 16.08 -16.90
C LEU A 343 18.14 16.48 -18.31
N ALA A 344 18.39 17.75 -18.62
CA ALA A 344 18.90 18.10 -19.94
C ALA A 344 20.38 17.67 -20.09
N ASN A 345 21.20 17.98 -19.09
CA ASN A 345 22.63 17.72 -18.90
C ASN A 345 23.42 17.27 -20.15
N PRO A 346 23.51 18.12 -21.19
CA PRO A 346 24.22 17.77 -22.43
C PRO A 346 25.71 17.52 -22.15
N ASP A 347 26.25 16.44 -22.72
CA ASP A 347 27.65 16.02 -22.60
C ASP A 347 28.16 15.97 -21.15
N ASN A 348 27.30 15.64 -20.18
CA ASN A 348 27.61 15.64 -18.75
C ASN A 348 28.16 16.99 -18.22
N PHE A 349 27.68 18.11 -18.77
CA PHE A 349 28.01 19.48 -18.38
C PHE A 349 28.16 19.69 -16.86
N ILE A 350 27.22 19.19 -16.07
CA ILE A 350 27.21 19.35 -14.61
C ILE A 350 28.47 18.80 -13.95
N PHE A 351 28.99 17.67 -14.45
CA PHE A 351 30.09 16.94 -13.84
C PHE A 351 31.47 17.30 -14.43
N LYS A 352 31.51 18.10 -15.51
CA LYS A 352 32.76 18.57 -16.11
C LYS A 352 33.47 19.62 -15.25
N ASN A 353 32.73 20.38 -14.43
CA ASN A 353 33.29 21.46 -13.62
C ASN A 353 32.75 21.38 -12.19
N LYS A 354 33.65 21.21 -11.21
CA LYS A 354 33.31 21.16 -9.79
C LYS A 354 32.47 22.36 -9.34
N LYS A 355 32.73 23.57 -9.83
CA LYS A 355 31.93 24.76 -9.47
C LYS A 355 30.48 24.65 -9.94
N VAL A 356 30.27 24.12 -11.15
CA VAL A 356 28.93 23.87 -11.70
C VAL A 356 28.24 22.77 -10.91
N THR A 357 28.96 21.69 -10.58
CA THR A 357 28.43 20.61 -9.74
C THR A 357 27.99 21.15 -8.37
N THR A 358 28.82 21.96 -7.71
CA THR A 358 28.50 22.55 -6.40
C THR A 358 27.29 23.48 -6.47
N LEU A 359 27.19 24.34 -7.50
CA LEU A 359 26.03 25.22 -7.67
C LEU A 359 24.74 24.44 -7.98
N TRP A 360 24.82 23.39 -8.80
CA TRP A 360 23.69 22.51 -9.10
C TRP A 360 23.23 21.73 -7.87
N VAL A 361 24.15 21.16 -7.09
CA VAL A 361 23.84 20.55 -5.79
C VAL A 361 23.24 21.59 -4.84
N GLY A 362 23.77 22.82 -4.82
CA GLY A 362 23.23 23.93 -4.06
C GLY A 362 21.77 24.25 -4.41
N ALA A 363 21.40 24.26 -5.69
CA ALA A 363 20.01 24.43 -6.13
C ALA A 363 19.11 23.30 -5.61
N GLY A 364 19.58 22.04 -5.67
CA GLY A 364 18.86 20.89 -5.14
C GLY A 364 18.67 20.96 -3.61
N ILE A 365 19.69 21.38 -2.87
CA ILE A 365 19.62 21.62 -1.43
C ILE A 365 18.62 22.75 -1.13
N THR A 366 18.69 23.88 -1.85
CA THR A 366 17.76 25.00 -1.66
C THR A 366 16.30 24.57 -1.87
N PHE A 367 16.01 23.84 -2.95
CA PHE A 367 14.66 23.30 -3.20
C PHE A 367 14.22 22.36 -2.07
N THR A 368 15.10 21.44 -1.66
CA THR A 368 14.80 20.46 -0.61
C THR A 368 14.54 21.15 0.73
N LEU A 369 15.34 22.18 1.07
CA LEU A 369 15.16 22.98 2.28
C LEU A 369 13.82 23.74 2.27
N TRP A 370 13.40 24.31 1.13
CA TRP A 370 12.05 24.90 1.03
C TRP A 370 10.96 23.90 1.38
N MET A 371 10.98 22.73 0.74
CA MET A 371 9.98 21.69 0.97
C MET A 371 9.99 21.20 2.43
N LEU A 372 11.18 21.00 3.01
CA LEU A 372 11.32 20.57 4.40
C LEU A 372 10.86 21.63 5.40
N MET A 373 11.30 22.88 5.25
CA MET A 373 10.93 23.96 6.18
C MET A 373 9.43 24.25 6.12
N LEU A 374 8.82 24.21 4.93
CA LEU A 374 7.36 24.34 4.78
C LEU A 374 6.60 23.15 5.38
N LEU A 375 7.19 21.95 5.40
CA LEU A 375 6.56 20.77 5.98
C LEU A 375 6.67 20.75 7.52
N THR A 376 7.83 21.13 8.07
CA THR A 376 8.14 20.94 9.50
C THR A 376 8.10 22.21 10.34
N SER A 377 8.18 23.38 9.71
CA SER A 377 8.42 24.66 10.38
C SER A 377 7.65 25.81 9.73
N ALA A 378 6.52 25.50 9.09
CA ALA A 378 5.68 26.43 8.36
C ALA A 378 5.18 27.58 9.26
N GLU A 379 4.71 27.26 10.47
CA GLU A 379 4.26 28.23 11.45
C GLU A 379 5.40 29.19 11.85
N TRP A 380 6.58 28.65 12.14
CA TRP A 380 7.76 29.47 12.46
C TRP A 380 8.15 30.37 11.28
N LEU A 381 8.14 29.85 10.06
CA LEU A 381 8.37 30.65 8.85
C LEU A 381 7.35 31.78 8.70
N SER A 382 6.07 31.51 8.99
CA SER A 382 4.99 32.50 8.91
C SER A 382 5.17 33.68 9.87
N ASN A 383 5.99 33.52 10.91
CA ASN A 383 6.33 34.57 11.87
C ASN A 383 7.70 35.21 11.60
N ASN A 384 8.50 34.69 10.66
CA ASN A 384 9.86 35.15 10.35
C ASN A 384 9.99 35.58 8.88
N LEU A 385 9.17 36.55 8.46
CA LEU A 385 9.06 36.98 7.05
C LEU A 385 10.37 37.51 6.45
N LEU A 386 11.25 38.13 7.25
CA LEU A 386 12.56 38.58 6.77
C LEU A 386 13.42 37.40 6.29
N LEU A 387 13.38 36.28 7.00
CA LEU A 387 14.09 35.07 6.59
C LEU A 387 13.52 34.50 5.29
N VAL A 388 12.19 34.53 5.13
CA VAL A 388 11.51 34.14 3.89
C VAL A 388 12.02 34.98 2.72
N GLN A 389 12.13 36.31 2.89
CA GLN A 389 12.67 37.22 1.87
C GLN A 389 14.14 36.91 1.53
N VAL A 390 15.00 36.72 2.54
CA VAL A 390 16.42 36.39 2.33
C VAL A 390 16.57 35.06 1.60
N PHE A 391 15.80 34.05 1.99
CA PHE A 391 15.88 32.73 1.39
C PHE A 391 15.27 32.69 -0.02
N ALA A 392 14.22 33.48 -0.27
CA ALA A 392 13.67 33.71 -1.60
C ALA A 392 14.69 34.39 -2.52
N PHE A 393 15.37 35.44 -2.03
CA PHE A 393 16.44 36.10 -2.77
C PHE A 393 17.59 35.13 -3.10
N TRP A 394 18.01 34.30 -2.14
CA TRP A 394 19.01 33.25 -2.36
C TRP A 394 18.56 32.26 -3.46
N SER A 395 17.28 31.86 -3.45
CA SER A 395 16.71 30.94 -4.44
C SER A 395 16.77 31.51 -5.86
N VAL A 396 16.37 32.78 -6.00
CA VAL A 396 16.44 33.52 -7.27
C VAL A 396 17.90 33.66 -7.72
N LEU A 397 18.80 34.02 -6.81
CA LEU A 397 20.22 34.22 -7.11
C LEU A 397 20.88 32.92 -7.62
N VAL A 398 20.73 31.82 -6.89
CA VAL A 398 21.32 30.51 -7.25
C VAL A 398 20.78 30.03 -8.60
N ALA A 399 19.46 30.11 -8.81
CA ALA A 399 18.85 29.71 -10.07
C ALA A 399 19.33 30.59 -11.24
N THR A 400 19.37 31.90 -11.07
CA THR A 400 19.80 32.86 -12.11
C THR A 400 21.26 32.64 -12.50
N ILE A 401 22.15 32.44 -11.52
CA ILE A 401 23.57 32.12 -11.79
C ILE A 401 23.66 30.82 -12.59
N LEU A 402 22.96 29.75 -12.16
CA LEU A 402 23.04 28.46 -12.84
C LEU A 402 22.45 28.50 -14.25
N PHE A 403 21.31 29.18 -14.45
CA PHE A 403 20.72 29.42 -15.77
C PHE A 403 21.68 30.19 -16.68
N SER A 404 22.33 31.24 -16.16
CA SER A 404 23.28 32.03 -16.93
C SER A 404 24.50 31.21 -17.38
N ILE A 405 25.03 30.37 -16.50
CA ILE A 405 26.15 29.46 -16.83
C ILE A 405 25.71 28.42 -17.86
N TYR A 406 24.52 27.83 -17.70
CA TYR A 406 23.96 26.86 -18.65
C TYR A 406 23.75 27.49 -20.04
N ILE A 407 23.12 28.67 -20.11
CA ILE A 407 22.90 29.39 -21.37
C ILE A 407 24.24 29.72 -22.05
N LYS A 408 25.23 30.20 -21.28
CA LYS A 408 26.57 30.48 -21.80
C LYS A 408 27.26 29.22 -22.35
N TYR A 409 27.14 28.09 -21.65
CA TYR A 409 27.68 26.81 -22.12
C TYR A 409 27.05 26.40 -23.46
N VAL A 410 25.72 26.47 -23.54
CA VAL A 410 24.95 26.03 -24.70
C VAL A 410 25.08 27.00 -25.90
N TRP A 411 25.34 28.29 -25.68
CA TRP A 411 25.67 29.24 -26.75
C TRP A 411 27.08 29.10 -27.29
N ASN A 412 28.02 28.65 -26.47
CA ASN A 412 29.41 28.43 -26.85
C ASN A 412 29.68 27.03 -27.42
N ASP A 413 28.65 26.18 -27.49
CA ASP A 413 28.70 24.87 -28.14
C ASP A 413 28.77 25.08 -29.67
N THR A 414 29.94 25.48 -30.17
CA THR A 414 30.23 25.57 -31.60
C THR A 414 30.37 24.16 -32.17
N GLU A 415 29.61 23.87 -33.23
CA GLU A 415 29.56 22.57 -33.91
C GLU A 415 30.94 21.92 -34.10
N LEU A 416 31.28 20.95 -33.26
CA LEU A 416 32.08 19.82 -33.69
C LEU A 416 31.12 18.88 -34.41
N LYS A 417 31.25 18.82 -35.74
CA LYS A 417 30.68 17.75 -36.56
C LYS A 417 30.89 16.44 -35.82
N ILE A 418 29.79 15.84 -35.36
CA ILE A 418 29.79 14.47 -34.89
C ILE A 418 30.32 13.66 -36.08
N PRO A 419 31.51 13.02 -36.00
CA PRO A 419 31.83 11.97 -36.94
C PRO A 419 30.68 10.99 -36.78
N SER A 420 30.03 10.62 -37.88
CA SER A 420 29.22 9.42 -37.93
C SER A 420 30.13 8.28 -37.50
N LEU A 421 30.18 8.02 -36.19
CA LEU A 421 30.54 6.73 -35.65
C LEU A 421 29.45 5.83 -36.20
N GLU A 422 29.72 5.29 -37.39
CA GLU A 422 29.53 3.87 -37.60
C GLU A 422 30.04 3.24 -36.31
N ILE A 423 29.08 2.93 -35.44
CA ILE A 423 29.28 1.93 -34.43
C ILE A 423 29.50 0.70 -35.29
N GLU A 424 30.77 0.46 -35.66
CA GLU A 424 31.28 -0.89 -35.81
C GLU A 424 30.60 -1.66 -34.70
N ASP A 425 29.84 -2.67 -35.10
CA ASP A 425 29.18 -3.60 -34.21
C ASP A 425 30.17 -3.92 -33.09
N ALA A 426 30.03 -3.19 -31.98
CA ALA A 426 30.50 -3.63 -30.71
C ALA A 426 29.64 -4.86 -30.53
N LYS A 427 30.16 -5.99 -31.00
CA LYS A 427 29.79 -7.31 -30.56
C LYS A 427 29.75 -7.13 -29.07
N GLU A 428 28.54 -6.90 -28.56
CA GLU A 428 28.23 -7.08 -27.17
C GLU A 428 28.90 -8.42 -26.90
N LEU A 429 29.96 -8.40 -26.08
CA LEU A 429 30.39 -9.60 -25.40
C LEU A 429 29.08 -10.16 -24.87
N GLU A 430 28.56 -11.20 -25.53
CA GLU A 430 27.24 -11.75 -25.29
C GLU A 430 27.29 -12.24 -23.85
N THR A 431 26.98 -11.33 -22.93
CA THR A 431 26.79 -11.65 -21.54
C THR A 431 25.53 -12.47 -21.57
N SER A 432 25.71 -13.79 -21.50
CA SER A 432 24.67 -14.81 -21.47
C SER A 432 23.47 -14.28 -20.68
N THR A 433 22.40 -13.90 -21.38
CA THR A 433 21.25 -13.28 -20.73
C THR A 433 20.43 -14.38 -20.05
N THR A 434 19.93 -14.10 -18.84
CA THR A 434 19.06 -15.06 -18.14
C THR A 434 17.85 -15.39 -19.04
N PRO A 435 17.57 -16.67 -19.32
CA PRO A 435 16.46 -17.02 -20.20
C PRO A 435 15.13 -16.49 -19.64
N ARG A 436 14.36 -15.77 -20.46
CA ARG A 436 13.10 -15.13 -20.02
C ARG A 436 12.09 -16.12 -19.45
N TRP A 437 12.09 -17.36 -19.93
CA TRP A 437 11.20 -18.41 -19.43
C TRP A 437 11.52 -18.83 -17.99
N VAL A 438 12.79 -18.76 -17.56
CA VAL A 438 13.18 -19.06 -16.16
C VAL A 438 12.57 -18.01 -15.23
N ILE A 439 12.60 -16.74 -15.64
CA ILE A 439 11.96 -15.65 -14.90
C ILE A 439 10.46 -15.91 -14.79
N GLY A 440 9.79 -16.26 -15.90
CA GLY A 440 8.34 -16.56 -15.89
C GLY A 440 7.97 -17.72 -14.98
N VAL A 441 8.76 -18.81 -14.99
CA VAL A 441 8.57 -19.97 -14.11
C VAL A 441 8.76 -19.59 -12.64
N PHE A 442 9.79 -18.80 -12.31
CA PHE A 442 10.01 -18.36 -10.92
C PHE A 442 8.93 -17.39 -10.43
N VAL A 443 8.37 -16.53 -11.29
CA VAL A 443 7.19 -15.71 -10.95
C VAL A 443 6.00 -16.60 -10.64
N ALA A 444 5.72 -17.62 -11.46
CA ALA A 444 4.61 -18.54 -11.22
C ALA A 444 4.82 -19.40 -9.96
N SER A 445 6.06 -19.85 -9.71
CA SER A 445 6.42 -20.63 -8.52
C SER A 445 6.26 -19.80 -7.25
N GLY A 446 6.74 -18.55 -7.25
CA GLY A 446 6.52 -17.63 -6.13
C GLY A 446 5.05 -17.32 -5.88
N PHE A 447 4.26 -17.15 -6.95
CA PHE A 447 2.81 -16.96 -6.86
C PHE A 447 2.12 -18.15 -6.18
N ALA A 448 2.40 -19.37 -6.63
CA ALA A 448 1.88 -20.59 -6.01
C ALA A 448 2.38 -20.76 -4.57
N GLY A 449 3.68 -20.55 -4.34
CA GLY A 449 4.32 -20.62 -3.03
C GLY A 449 3.61 -19.78 -1.98
N LEU A 450 3.35 -18.50 -2.28
CA LEU A 450 2.69 -17.63 -1.32
C LEU A 450 1.18 -17.88 -1.20
N LEU A 451 0.53 -18.36 -2.27
CA LEU A 451 -0.86 -18.81 -2.19
C LEU A 451 -0.98 -20.02 -1.23
N TYR A 452 -0.03 -20.95 -1.26
CA TYR A 452 0.03 -22.04 -0.27
C TYR A 452 0.22 -21.51 1.14
N GLU A 453 1.18 -20.60 1.35
CA GLU A 453 1.48 -20.04 2.66
C GLU A 453 0.25 -19.39 3.32
N VAL A 454 -0.45 -18.53 2.58
CA VAL A 454 -1.67 -17.86 3.07
C VAL A 454 -2.76 -18.87 3.43
N VAL A 455 -2.98 -19.88 2.59
CA VAL A 455 -4.01 -20.91 2.82
C VAL A 455 -3.65 -21.86 3.97
N TYR A 456 -2.39 -22.24 4.09
CA TYR A 456 -1.91 -23.11 5.17
C TYR A 456 -1.91 -22.39 6.51
N ALA A 457 -1.55 -21.10 6.56
CA ALA A 457 -1.68 -20.28 7.76
C ALA A 457 -3.12 -20.26 8.28
N LYS A 458 -4.12 -20.04 7.39
CA LYS A 458 -5.54 -20.12 7.75
C LYS A 458 -5.97 -21.51 8.20
N SER A 459 -5.49 -22.57 7.55
CA SER A 459 -5.81 -23.96 7.92
C SER A 459 -5.30 -24.32 9.32
N LEU A 460 -4.11 -23.83 9.66
CA LEU A 460 -3.49 -24.07 10.95
C LEU A 460 -4.11 -23.23 12.07
N ALA A 461 -4.51 -22.00 11.79
CA ALA A 461 -5.29 -21.20 12.74
C ALA A 461 -6.61 -21.89 13.15
N VAL A 462 -7.30 -22.54 12.21
CA VAL A 462 -8.50 -23.34 12.51
C VAL A 462 -8.17 -24.61 13.31
N THR A 463 -6.98 -25.19 13.12
CA THR A 463 -6.56 -26.44 13.77
C THR A 463 -6.07 -26.20 15.21
N PHE A 464 -5.19 -25.21 15.39
CA PHE A 464 -4.46 -24.97 16.64
C PHE A 464 -4.97 -23.75 17.43
N GLY A 465 -5.93 -22.99 16.87
CA GLY A 465 -6.43 -21.73 17.42
C GLY A 465 -5.78 -20.50 16.76
N SER A 466 -6.49 -19.38 16.75
CA SER A 466 -6.03 -18.10 16.20
C SER A 466 -5.15 -17.28 17.17
N THR A 467 -4.37 -17.96 18.02
CA THR A 467 -3.40 -17.27 18.88
C THR A 467 -2.16 -16.84 18.09
N SER A 468 -1.48 -15.80 18.56
CA SER A 468 -0.24 -15.36 17.95
C SER A 468 0.84 -16.44 18.05
N LEU A 469 0.91 -17.11 19.21
CA LEU A 469 1.80 -18.23 19.47
C LEU A 469 1.63 -19.34 18.42
N ALA A 470 0.40 -19.74 18.13
CA ALA A 470 0.11 -20.76 17.13
C ALA A 470 0.54 -20.31 15.73
N SER A 471 0.18 -19.09 15.32
CA SER A 471 0.47 -18.55 13.98
C SER A 471 1.97 -18.40 13.73
N TYR A 472 2.75 -17.88 14.69
CA TYR A 472 4.19 -17.73 14.54
C TYR A 472 4.98 -19.02 14.71
N THR A 473 4.46 -19.98 15.48
CA THR A 473 5.03 -21.33 15.53
C THR A 473 4.96 -22.01 14.16
N VAL A 474 3.82 -21.84 13.49
CA VAL A 474 3.61 -22.31 12.13
C VAL A 474 4.55 -21.63 11.14
N LEU A 475 4.64 -20.29 11.19
CA LEU A 475 5.55 -19.54 10.33
C LEU A 475 7.01 -19.96 10.57
N THR A 476 7.41 -20.13 11.83
CA THR A 476 8.73 -20.61 12.22
C THR A 476 9.00 -22.00 11.65
N THR A 477 8.02 -22.90 11.72
CA THR A 477 8.11 -24.24 11.13
C THR A 477 8.29 -24.17 9.60
N TYR A 478 7.48 -23.33 8.94
CA TYR A 478 7.53 -23.13 7.50
C TYR A 478 8.89 -22.59 7.04
N MET A 479 9.39 -21.54 7.70
CA MET A 479 10.70 -20.96 7.43
C MET A 479 11.85 -21.90 7.77
N SER A 480 11.74 -22.69 8.84
CA SER A 480 12.75 -23.70 9.21
C SER A 480 12.87 -24.77 8.14
N GLY A 481 11.75 -25.23 7.60
CA GLY A 481 11.71 -26.14 6.46
C GLY A 481 12.38 -25.53 5.22
N MET A 482 12.08 -24.27 4.88
CA MET A 482 12.78 -23.58 3.78
C MET A 482 14.29 -23.42 4.02
N ALA A 483 14.73 -23.15 5.25
CA ALA A 483 16.15 -23.04 5.60
C ALA A 483 16.88 -24.37 5.41
N LEU A 484 16.30 -25.47 5.91
CA LEU A 484 16.80 -26.83 5.71
C LEU A 484 16.80 -27.19 4.22
N GLY A 485 15.73 -26.85 3.51
CA GLY A 485 15.60 -27.03 2.07
C GLY A 485 16.66 -26.32 1.25
N ALA A 486 16.96 -25.06 1.58
CA ALA A 486 18.00 -24.29 0.90
C ALA A 486 19.39 -24.90 1.14
N TRP A 487 19.68 -25.33 2.36
CA TRP A 487 20.95 -25.98 2.71
C TRP A 487 21.11 -27.33 1.99
N LEU A 488 20.12 -28.23 2.10
CA LEU A 488 20.11 -29.54 1.44
C LEU A 488 20.09 -29.39 -0.08
N GLY A 489 19.28 -28.47 -0.61
CA GLY A 489 19.18 -28.17 -2.03
C GLY A 489 20.50 -27.69 -2.61
N GLY A 490 21.25 -26.85 -1.90
CA GLY A 490 22.59 -26.44 -2.30
C GLY A 490 23.58 -27.61 -2.38
N TYR A 491 23.54 -28.51 -1.39
CA TYR A 491 24.36 -29.72 -1.38
C TYR A 491 24.00 -30.70 -2.53
N ILE A 492 22.70 -30.88 -2.79
CA ILE A 492 22.20 -31.75 -3.85
C ILE A 492 22.52 -31.14 -5.23
N ALA A 493 22.29 -29.84 -5.42
CA ALA A 493 22.47 -29.16 -6.69
C ALA A 493 23.90 -29.28 -7.24
N ASP A 494 24.92 -29.31 -6.38
CA ASP A 494 26.30 -29.48 -6.83
C ASP A 494 26.60 -30.88 -7.41
N LYS A 495 25.84 -31.91 -7.01
CA LYS A 495 25.97 -33.28 -7.51
C LYS A 495 25.11 -33.57 -8.75
N VAL A 496 24.11 -32.73 -9.02
CA VAL A 496 23.12 -32.97 -10.07
C VAL A 496 23.63 -32.50 -11.44
N LYS A 497 23.59 -33.40 -12.43
CA LYS A 497 23.94 -33.09 -13.83
C LYS A 497 22.80 -32.42 -14.60
N LYS A 498 21.54 -32.73 -14.27
CA LYS A 498 20.32 -32.27 -14.97
C LYS A 498 19.42 -31.44 -14.03
N PRO A 499 19.83 -30.21 -13.64
CA PRO A 499 19.11 -29.42 -12.63
C PRO A 499 17.64 -29.14 -12.99
N LEU A 500 17.32 -28.94 -14.27
CA LEU A 500 15.94 -28.68 -14.71
C LEU A 500 14.96 -29.83 -14.42
N LEU A 501 15.41 -31.09 -14.52
CA LEU A 501 14.56 -32.25 -14.21
C LEU A 501 14.32 -32.38 -12.71
N TYR A 502 15.32 -32.06 -11.89
CA TYR A 502 15.18 -32.05 -10.43
C TYR A 502 14.22 -30.94 -10.00
N TYR A 503 14.37 -29.74 -10.56
CA TYR A 503 13.44 -28.64 -10.32
C TYR A 503 12.00 -29.02 -10.71
N ALA A 504 11.80 -29.61 -11.90
CA ALA A 504 10.48 -30.07 -12.33
C ALA A 504 9.90 -31.16 -11.43
N GLY A 505 10.72 -32.11 -10.97
CA GLY A 505 10.30 -33.16 -10.03
C GLY A 505 9.88 -32.59 -8.67
N ILE A 506 10.61 -31.59 -8.17
CA ILE A 506 10.28 -30.88 -6.93
C ILE A 506 8.92 -30.18 -7.05
N GLU A 507 8.72 -29.40 -8.11
CA GLU A 507 7.45 -28.68 -8.36
C GLU A 507 6.27 -29.65 -8.53
N ALA A 508 6.48 -30.76 -9.25
CA ALA A 508 5.46 -31.79 -9.39
C ALA A 508 5.08 -32.41 -8.05
N PHE A 509 6.06 -32.71 -7.20
CA PHE A 509 5.80 -33.28 -5.88
C PHE A 509 5.09 -32.29 -4.95
N ILE A 510 5.46 -31.01 -4.98
CA ILE A 510 4.76 -29.96 -4.23
C ILE A 510 3.28 -29.91 -4.65
N GLY A 511 3.01 -29.89 -5.96
CA GLY A 511 1.64 -29.86 -6.48
C GLY A 511 0.83 -31.11 -6.11
N LEU A 512 1.42 -32.30 -6.21
CA LEU A 512 0.75 -33.56 -5.81
C LEU A 512 0.51 -33.62 -4.29
N TYR A 513 1.47 -33.17 -3.49
CA TYR A 513 1.34 -33.12 -2.04
C TYR A 513 0.21 -32.18 -1.63
N ALA A 514 0.11 -31.00 -2.28
CA ALA A 514 -0.93 -30.00 -2.01
C ALA A 514 -2.35 -30.57 -2.13
N VAL A 515 -2.62 -31.46 -3.09
CA VAL A 515 -3.94 -32.10 -3.27
C VAL A 515 -4.34 -32.94 -2.05
N ILE A 516 -3.37 -33.53 -1.33
CA ILE A 516 -3.61 -34.37 -0.15
C ILE A 516 -3.69 -33.53 1.14
N THR A 517 -3.20 -32.28 1.13
CA THR A 517 -3.13 -31.45 2.35
C THR A 517 -4.45 -31.22 3.09
N PRO A 518 -5.63 -31.06 2.45
CA PRO A 518 -6.89 -30.91 3.20
C PRO A 518 -7.18 -32.12 4.11
N PHE A 519 -6.83 -33.33 3.66
CA PHE A 519 -6.95 -34.54 4.48
C PHE A 519 -5.92 -34.56 5.62
N LEU A 520 -4.68 -34.13 5.34
CA LEU A 520 -3.63 -34.05 6.35
C LEU A 520 -3.98 -33.07 7.48
N PHE A 521 -4.57 -31.91 7.16
CA PHE A 521 -5.03 -30.96 8.18
C PHE A 521 -6.09 -31.56 9.09
N LYS A 522 -7.09 -32.25 8.52
CA LYS A 522 -8.11 -32.96 9.31
C LYS A 522 -7.49 -34.05 10.19
N PHE A 523 -6.52 -34.79 9.65
CA PHE A 523 -5.82 -35.83 10.37
C PHE A 523 -5.04 -35.29 11.58
N ILE A 524 -4.25 -34.21 11.39
CA ILE A 524 -3.52 -33.61 12.51
C ILE A 524 -4.42 -32.93 13.53
N GLN A 525 -5.56 -32.37 13.11
CA GLN A 525 -6.54 -31.80 14.03
C GLN A 525 -7.08 -32.87 14.99
N ASN A 526 -7.42 -34.05 14.46
CA ASN A 526 -7.88 -35.16 15.30
C ASN A 526 -6.82 -35.59 16.32
N ILE A 527 -5.56 -35.70 15.91
CA ILE A 527 -4.45 -36.04 16.82
C ILE A 527 -4.27 -34.95 17.87
N TYR A 528 -4.26 -33.69 17.45
CA TYR A 528 -4.14 -32.53 18.33
C TYR A 528 -5.22 -32.55 19.41
N VAL A 529 -6.49 -32.68 19.04
CA VAL A 529 -7.60 -32.72 19.98
C VAL A 529 -7.43 -33.87 20.97
N ILE A 530 -7.23 -35.10 20.50
CA ILE A 530 -7.06 -36.29 21.37
C ILE A 530 -5.91 -36.11 22.37
N SER A 531 -4.85 -35.43 21.98
CA SER A 531 -3.61 -35.33 22.77
C SER A 531 -3.60 -34.14 23.73
N VAL A 532 -4.43 -33.12 23.47
CA VAL A 532 -4.45 -31.85 24.23
C VAL A 532 -5.67 -31.76 25.14
N THR A 533 -6.65 -32.65 25.00
CA THR A 533 -7.85 -32.60 25.83
C THR A 533 -7.56 -32.62 27.34
N GLY A 534 -8.10 -31.63 28.05
CA GLY A 534 -7.90 -31.45 29.50
C GLY A 534 -6.58 -30.78 29.90
N LEU A 535 -5.72 -30.38 28.95
CA LEU A 535 -4.51 -29.61 29.22
C LEU A 535 -4.76 -28.10 29.11
N SER A 536 -3.94 -27.33 29.83
CA SER A 536 -3.90 -25.87 29.71
C SER A 536 -3.36 -25.45 28.35
N ALA A 537 -3.89 -24.36 27.79
CA ALA A 537 -3.43 -23.80 26.53
C ALA A 537 -1.96 -23.32 26.56
N ASP A 538 -1.49 -22.92 27.74
CA ASP A 538 -0.12 -22.46 28.00
C ASP A 538 0.85 -23.61 28.31
N ASP A 539 0.38 -24.87 28.32
CA ASP A 539 1.23 -26.02 28.61
C ASP A 539 2.33 -26.17 27.52
N PRO A 540 3.62 -26.26 27.91
CA PRO A 540 4.72 -26.47 26.98
C PRO A 540 4.52 -27.68 26.05
N TYR A 541 3.85 -28.74 26.53
CA TYR A 541 3.53 -29.93 25.74
C TYR A 541 2.58 -29.60 24.57
N VAL A 542 1.60 -28.72 24.78
CA VAL A 542 0.67 -28.27 23.72
C VAL A 542 1.43 -27.50 22.65
N THR A 543 2.35 -26.63 23.05
CA THR A 543 3.23 -25.90 22.11
C THR A 543 4.11 -26.86 21.31
N PHE A 544 4.73 -27.83 21.98
CA PHE A 544 5.51 -28.88 21.32
C PHE A 544 4.68 -29.66 20.30
N LEU A 545 3.46 -30.07 20.65
CA LEU A 545 2.55 -30.78 19.74
C LEU A 545 2.18 -29.93 18.52
N ARG A 546 1.87 -28.63 18.70
CA ARG A 546 1.59 -27.70 17.60
C ARG A 546 2.78 -27.63 16.62
N VAL A 547 4.01 -27.53 17.13
CA VAL A 547 5.24 -27.58 16.31
C VAL A 547 5.33 -28.92 15.58
N ALA A 548 5.26 -30.04 16.30
CA ALA A 548 5.47 -31.38 15.76
C ALA A 548 4.44 -31.71 14.67
N LEU A 549 3.15 -31.46 14.92
CA LEU A 549 2.07 -31.69 13.96
C LEU A 549 2.16 -30.71 12.77
N GLY A 550 2.55 -29.46 13.02
CA GLY A 550 2.86 -28.50 11.96
C GLY A 550 3.99 -28.97 11.05
N VAL A 551 5.08 -29.53 11.61
CA VAL A 551 6.21 -30.09 10.85
C VAL A 551 5.77 -31.27 9.99
N VAL A 552 4.88 -32.13 10.48
CA VAL A 552 4.36 -33.28 9.70
C VAL A 552 3.68 -32.81 8.41
N VAL A 553 2.89 -31.73 8.48
CA VAL A 553 2.15 -31.24 7.29
C VAL A 553 3.00 -30.31 6.43
N LEU A 554 3.73 -29.38 7.04
CA LEU A 554 4.45 -28.33 6.33
C LEU A 554 5.89 -28.68 5.98
N GLY A 555 6.55 -29.56 6.74
CA GLY A 555 7.99 -29.81 6.62
C GLY A 555 8.39 -30.30 5.23
N ILE A 556 7.68 -31.29 4.68
CA ILE A 556 7.97 -31.84 3.35
C ILE A 556 7.87 -30.78 2.25
N PRO A 557 6.72 -30.10 2.04
CA PRO A 557 6.59 -29.12 0.96
C PRO A 557 7.54 -27.93 1.15
N THR A 558 7.81 -27.49 2.39
CA THR A 558 8.69 -26.33 2.63
C THR A 558 10.18 -26.62 2.43
N ILE A 559 10.64 -27.83 2.77
CA ILE A 559 11.99 -28.29 2.42
C ILE A 559 12.16 -28.33 0.90
N LEU A 560 11.14 -28.83 0.20
CA LEU A 560 11.15 -28.87 -1.27
C LEU A 560 11.14 -27.46 -1.88
N MET A 561 10.31 -26.55 -1.36
CA MET A 561 10.28 -25.14 -1.77
C MET A 561 11.64 -24.47 -1.53
N GLY A 562 12.28 -24.69 -0.38
CA GLY A 562 13.61 -24.16 -0.08
C GLY A 562 14.71 -24.66 -1.03
N ALA A 563 14.58 -25.88 -1.57
CA ALA A 563 15.55 -26.48 -2.48
C ALA A 563 15.48 -25.93 -3.92
N THR A 564 14.38 -25.27 -4.30
CA THR A 564 14.14 -24.77 -5.67
C THR A 564 15.19 -23.76 -6.14
N LEU A 565 15.52 -22.76 -5.29
CA LEU A 565 16.45 -21.68 -5.62
C LEU A 565 17.87 -22.19 -5.88
N PRO A 566 18.51 -23.00 -5.00
CA PRO A 566 19.84 -23.55 -5.27
C PRO A 566 19.91 -24.41 -6.55
N ILE A 567 18.86 -25.17 -6.85
CA ILE A 567 18.82 -26.03 -8.04
C ILE A 567 18.74 -25.18 -9.33
N MET A 568 17.90 -24.16 -9.36
CA MET A 568 17.84 -23.27 -10.52
C MET A 568 19.09 -22.40 -10.65
N PHE A 569 19.68 -21.99 -9.53
CA PHE A 569 20.97 -21.28 -9.52
C PHE A 569 22.07 -22.11 -10.18
N LYS A 570 22.15 -23.42 -9.88
CA LYS A 570 23.08 -24.34 -10.56
C LYS A 570 22.90 -24.33 -12.08
N TYR A 571 21.67 -24.34 -12.57
CA TYR A 571 21.38 -24.24 -14.00
C TYR A 571 21.87 -22.91 -14.60
N LEU A 572 21.61 -21.77 -13.96
CA LEU A 572 22.11 -20.48 -14.44
C LEU A 572 23.63 -20.38 -14.43
N LYS A 573 24.29 -21.02 -13.45
CA LYS A 573 25.76 -21.13 -13.43
C LYS A 573 26.29 -21.97 -14.59
N GLN A 574 25.58 -23.02 -15.01
CA GLN A 574 25.93 -23.80 -16.23
C GLN A 574 25.83 -22.96 -17.51
N LEU A 575 25.04 -21.88 -17.50
CA LEU A 575 24.95 -20.90 -18.59
C LEU A 575 25.97 -19.76 -18.49
N ASN A 576 26.98 -19.86 -17.62
CA ASN A 576 28.00 -18.83 -17.36
C ASN A 576 27.46 -17.50 -16.80
N ILE A 577 26.28 -17.50 -16.17
CA ILE A 577 25.74 -16.30 -15.52
C ILE A 577 26.46 -16.06 -14.18
N GLN A 578 26.84 -14.81 -13.92
CA GLN A 578 27.50 -14.41 -12.66
C GLN A 578 26.55 -14.54 -11.45
N SER A 579 27.12 -14.80 -10.27
CA SER A 579 26.36 -15.10 -9.05
C SER A 579 25.39 -13.98 -8.66
N ASP A 580 25.84 -12.73 -8.70
CA ASP A 580 25.03 -11.54 -8.42
C ASP A 580 23.83 -11.41 -9.38
N THR A 581 24.05 -11.67 -10.66
CA THR A 581 23.04 -11.59 -11.73
C THR A 581 22.03 -12.73 -11.61
N ALA A 582 22.50 -13.95 -11.37
CA ALA A 582 21.64 -15.11 -11.18
C ALA A 582 20.76 -14.96 -9.92
N ILE A 583 21.38 -14.60 -8.78
CA ILE A 583 20.66 -14.41 -7.50
C ILE A 583 19.64 -13.29 -7.62
N SER A 584 20.04 -12.11 -8.11
CA SER A 584 19.13 -10.96 -8.21
C SER A 584 17.90 -11.26 -9.07
N ARG A 585 18.08 -11.90 -10.23
CA ARG A 585 16.99 -12.26 -11.15
C ARG A 585 16.05 -13.32 -10.60
N LEU A 586 16.60 -14.41 -10.03
CA LEU A 586 15.79 -15.49 -9.45
C LEU A 586 15.01 -14.97 -8.23
N TYR A 587 15.68 -14.25 -7.32
CA TYR A 587 15.07 -13.69 -6.14
C TYR A 587 13.98 -12.66 -6.51
N SER A 588 14.26 -11.71 -7.40
CA SER A 588 13.26 -10.72 -7.80
C SER A 588 12.04 -11.37 -8.46
N ALA A 589 12.25 -12.38 -9.31
CA ALA A 589 11.16 -13.08 -9.99
C ALA A 589 10.27 -13.80 -8.99
N ASN A 590 10.88 -14.58 -8.09
CA ASN A 590 10.15 -15.33 -7.06
C ASN A 590 9.36 -14.39 -6.14
N VAL A 591 10.00 -13.35 -5.63
CA VAL A 591 9.40 -12.44 -4.66
C VAL A 591 8.31 -11.55 -5.27
N ILE A 592 8.45 -11.12 -6.53
CA ILE A 592 7.36 -10.42 -7.24
C ILE A 592 6.19 -11.37 -7.50
N GLY A 593 6.47 -12.62 -7.88
CA GLY A 593 5.46 -13.67 -7.98
C GLY A 593 4.72 -13.87 -6.67
N ALA A 594 5.46 -13.97 -5.57
CA ALA A 594 4.92 -14.08 -4.22
C ALA A 594 4.03 -12.87 -3.89
N ALA A 595 4.51 -11.63 -4.06
CA ALA A 595 3.71 -10.42 -3.81
C ALA A 595 2.36 -10.45 -4.54
N LEU A 596 2.35 -10.87 -5.82
CA LEU A 596 1.12 -11.07 -6.59
C LEU A 596 0.25 -12.20 -6.03
N GLY A 597 0.85 -13.31 -5.59
CA GLY A 597 0.18 -14.43 -4.94
C GLY A 597 -0.56 -14.03 -3.66
N SER A 598 0.06 -13.24 -2.78
CA SER A 598 -0.62 -12.73 -1.56
C SER A 598 -1.76 -11.79 -1.92
N PHE A 599 -1.51 -10.82 -2.81
CA PHE A 599 -2.52 -9.83 -3.17
C PHE A 599 -3.72 -10.50 -3.85
N VAL A 600 -3.49 -11.29 -4.90
CA VAL A 600 -4.57 -11.94 -5.66
C VAL A 600 -5.25 -13.05 -4.84
N GLY A 601 -4.46 -13.82 -4.08
CA GLY A 601 -4.95 -14.85 -3.19
C GLY A 601 -5.90 -14.28 -2.13
N GLY A 602 -5.45 -13.24 -1.44
CA GLY A 602 -6.21 -12.55 -0.39
C GLY A 602 -7.43 -11.83 -0.91
N TYR A 603 -7.33 -11.03 -1.97
CA TYR A 603 -8.47 -10.21 -2.42
C TYR A 603 -9.51 -10.99 -3.24
N PHE A 604 -9.09 -11.98 -4.03
CA PHE A 604 -9.95 -12.57 -5.07
C PHE A 604 -10.13 -14.07 -4.93
N PHE A 605 -9.05 -14.87 -4.81
CA PHE A 605 -9.19 -16.32 -4.92
C PHE A 605 -9.84 -16.96 -3.70
N ILE A 606 -9.38 -16.62 -2.48
CA ILE A 606 -9.94 -17.24 -1.27
C ILE A 606 -11.42 -16.87 -1.10
N SER A 607 -11.80 -15.64 -1.43
CA SER A 607 -13.20 -15.20 -1.36
C SER A 607 -14.09 -15.81 -2.44
N ALA A 608 -13.55 -16.13 -3.62
CA ALA A 608 -14.33 -16.66 -4.75
C ALA A 608 -14.48 -18.19 -4.75
N ILE A 609 -13.41 -18.92 -4.42
CA ILE A 609 -13.37 -20.40 -4.54
C ILE A 609 -13.09 -21.11 -3.21
N GLY A 610 -13.03 -20.36 -2.10
CA GLY A 610 -12.79 -20.91 -0.77
C GLY A 610 -11.36 -21.42 -0.56
N ARG A 611 -11.11 -21.94 0.64
CA ARG A 611 -9.78 -22.39 1.07
C ARG A 611 -9.24 -23.56 0.23
N ILE A 612 -10.07 -24.59 0.05
CA ILE A 612 -9.71 -25.82 -0.70
C ILE A 612 -9.51 -25.49 -2.19
N GLY A 613 -10.37 -24.65 -2.76
CA GLY A 613 -10.25 -24.22 -4.15
C GLY A 613 -8.92 -23.48 -4.39
N ALA A 614 -8.53 -22.59 -3.47
CA ALA A 614 -7.25 -21.88 -3.55
C ALA A 614 -6.04 -22.83 -3.45
N THR A 615 -6.07 -23.85 -2.58
CA THR A 615 -5.02 -24.89 -2.52
C THR A 615 -4.90 -25.65 -3.83
N ASN A 616 -6.03 -26.08 -4.40
CA ASN A 616 -6.04 -26.82 -5.67
C ASN A 616 -5.55 -25.95 -6.82
N LEU A 617 -5.87 -24.66 -6.83
CA LEU A 617 -5.37 -23.73 -7.83
C LEU A 617 -3.85 -23.57 -7.75
N ALA A 618 -3.29 -23.43 -6.55
CA ALA A 618 -1.84 -23.43 -6.34
C ALA A 618 -1.18 -24.74 -6.82
N ALA A 619 -1.83 -25.89 -6.56
CA ALA A 619 -1.39 -27.21 -7.05
C ALA A 619 -1.32 -27.27 -8.58
N VAL A 620 -2.33 -26.73 -9.26
CA VAL A 620 -2.35 -26.64 -10.73
C VAL A 620 -1.17 -25.80 -11.24
N PHE A 621 -0.87 -24.65 -10.61
CA PHE A 621 0.30 -23.85 -10.99
C PHE A 621 1.62 -24.62 -10.85
N SER A 622 1.85 -25.30 -9.72
CA SER A 622 3.05 -26.12 -9.52
C SER A 622 3.19 -27.24 -10.56
N LEU A 623 2.10 -27.93 -10.89
CA LEU A 623 2.09 -28.98 -11.92
C LEU A 623 2.34 -28.41 -13.33
N MET A 624 1.75 -27.26 -13.66
CA MET A 624 2.00 -26.57 -14.93
C MET A 624 3.46 -26.14 -15.06
N ILE A 625 4.06 -25.64 -13.98
CA ILE A 625 5.48 -25.27 -13.92
C ILE A 625 6.36 -26.49 -14.19
N ALA A 626 6.06 -27.62 -13.55
CA ALA A 626 6.80 -28.87 -13.75
C ALA A 626 6.74 -29.33 -15.21
N LEU A 627 5.54 -29.38 -15.80
CA LEU A 627 5.34 -29.78 -17.19
C LEU A 627 6.06 -28.84 -18.18
N TYR A 628 5.94 -27.53 -17.97
CA TYR A 628 6.59 -26.53 -18.81
C TYR A 628 8.12 -26.61 -18.71
N THR A 629 8.67 -26.84 -17.51
CA THR A 629 10.11 -27.01 -17.32
C THR A 629 10.62 -28.28 -18.02
N ILE A 630 9.87 -29.38 -17.98
CA ILE A 630 10.18 -30.60 -18.74
C ILE A 630 10.18 -30.33 -20.25
N GLU A 631 9.22 -29.53 -20.74
CA GLU A 631 9.15 -29.14 -22.15
C GLU A 631 10.37 -28.31 -22.57
N GLN A 632 10.77 -27.32 -21.76
CA GLN A 632 11.95 -26.50 -22.02
C GLN A 632 13.23 -27.33 -21.99
N PHE A 633 13.36 -28.28 -21.05
CA PHE A 633 14.47 -29.22 -21.01
C PHE A 633 14.55 -30.07 -22.30
N LYS A 634 13.41 -30.53 -22.83
CA LYS A 634 13.36 -31.28 -24.11
C LYS A 634 13.77 -30.41 -25.30
N LYS A 635 13.34 -29.14 -25.35
CA LYS A 635 13.71 -28.18 -26.40
C LYS A 635 15.21 -27.88 -26.39
N GLN A 636 15.79 -27.68 -25.21
CA GLN A 636 17.22 -27.41 -25.08
C GLN A 636 18.09 -28.61 -25.46
N LYS A 637 17.66 -29.85 -25.14
CA LYS A 637 18.38 -31.07 -25.54
C LYS A 637 18.62 -31.16 -27.06
N LYS A 638 17.73 -30.57 -27.88
CA LYS A 638 17.90 -30.45 -29.35
C LYS A 638 18.92 -29.39 -29.78
N GLN A 639 19.18 -28.40 -28.94
CA GLN A 639 20.08 -27.27 -29.21
C GLN A 639 21.48 -27.47 -28.60
N THR A 640 21.60 -28.23 -27.50
CA THR A 640 22.88 -28.49 -26.81
C THR A 640 23.76 -29.54 -27.50
N GLN A 641 23.30 -30.19 -28.58
CA GLN A 641 24.17 -31.08 -29.37
C GLN A 641 25.21 -30.31 -30.23
N GLU A 642 25.05 -29.00 -30.44
CA GLU A 642 25.99 -28.18 -31.25
C GLU A 642 27.01 -27.37 -30.42
N ILE A 643 26.90 -27.28 -29.08
CA ILE A 643 27.68 -26.33 -28.24
C ILE A 643 28.79 -27.00 -27.39
N ASN A 644 28.93 -28.33 -27.42
CA ASN A 644 29.80 -29.07 -26.49
C ASN A 644 31.33 -29.00 -26.76
N ASP A 645 31.82 -28.21 -27.71
CA ASP A 645 33.25 -28.21 -28.07
C ASP A 645 34.15 -27.22 -27.31
N HIS A 646 33.60 -26.35 -26.45
CA HIS A 646 34.42 -25.41 -25.66
C HIS A 646 34.06 -25.43 -24.16
N PRO A 647 34.91 -26.01 -23.29
CA PRO A 647 34.74 -25.89 -21.86
C PRO A 647 35.06 -24.44 -21.42
N SER A 648 34.03 -23.68 -21.09
CA SER A 648 34.19 -22.34 -20.52
C SER A 648 34.73 -22.45 -19.08
N ILE A 649 36.00 -22.10 -18.91
CA ILE A 649 36.68 -21.99 -17.61
C ILE A 649 36.12 -20.75 -16.90
N ILE A 650 35.19 -20.94 -15.96
CA ILE A 650 34.81 -19.86 -15.04
C ILE A 650 35.95 -19.71 -14.03
N SER A 651 36.77 -18.66 -14.17
CA SER A 651 37.78 -18.32 -13.16
C SER A 651 37.11 -18.08 -11.81
N PRO A 652 37.57 -18.71 -10.71
CA PRO A 652 36.98 -18.52 -9.39
C PRO A 652 37.14 -17.05 -8.96
N VAL A 653 36.03 -16.41 -8.60
CA VAL A 653 36.04 -15.05 -8.08
C VAL A 653 36.63 -15.07 -6.67
N TYR A 654 37.82 -14.49 -6.49
CA TYR A 654 38.44 -14.39 -5.17
C TYR A 654 37.71 -13.35 -4.32
N VAL A 655 37.14 -13.79 -3.19
CA VAL A 655 36.51 -12.91 -2.18
C VAL A 655 37.33 -12.98 -0.88
N PRO A 656 37.85 -11.84 -0.38
CA PRO A 656 38.52 -11.78 0.91
C PRO A 656 37.65 -12.35 2.04
N LYS A 657 38.24 -13.15 2.93
CA LYS A 657 37.55 -13.79 4.06
C LYS A 657 36.75 -12.80 4.91
N ILE A 658 37.30 -11.60 5.12
CA ILE A 658 36.63 -10.55 5.91
C ILE A 658 35.29 -10.14 5.28
N PHE A 659 35.22 -10.00 3.95
CA PHE A 659 33.97 -9.64 3.26
C PHE A 659 32.97 -10.79 3.24
N GLY A 660 33.42 -12.04 3.14
CA GLY A 660 32.55 -13.21 3.27
C GLY A 660 31.89 -13.30 4.65
N ILE A 661 32.66 -13.14 5.73
CA ILE A 661 32.15 -13.16 7.11
C ILE A 661 31.17 -11.99 7.34
N VAL A 662 31.56 -10.78 6.95
CA VAL A 662 30.68 -9.61 7.13
C VAL A 662 29.41 -9.74 6.32
N ALA A 663 29.47 -10.26 5.09
CA ALA A 663 28.27 -10.52 4.30
C ALA A 663 27.34 -11.54 4.98
N LEU A 664 27.88 -12.59 5.61
CA LEU A 664 27.07 -13.52 6.42
C LEU A 664 26.45 -12.87 7.65
N ILE A 665 27.17 -11.99 8.34
CA ILE A 665 26.62 -11.22 9.48
C ILE A 665 25.48 -10.32 8.98
N VAL A 666 25.68 -9.61 7.87
CA VAL A 666 24.64 -8.77 7.26
C VAL A 666 23.43 -9.61 6.85
N LEU A 667 23.61 -10.82 6.29
CA LEU A 667 22.49 -11.70 5.95
C LEU A 667 21.76 -12.23 7.19
N THR A 668 22.49 -12.62 8.24
CA THR A 668 21.90 -13.23 9.43
C THR A 668 21.22 -12.18 10.31
N VAL A 669 21.96 -11.13 10.70
CA VAL A 669 21.42 -10.04 11.52
C VAL A 669 20.46 -9.18 10.71
N GLY A 670 20.79 -8.88 9.45
CA GLY A 670 19.88 -8.16 8.56
C GLY A 670 18.62 -8.95 8.21
N GLY A 671 18.68 -10.29 8.19
CA GLY A 671 17.49 -11.13 8.13
C GLY A 671 16.58 -10.95 9.35
N ALA A 672 17.16 -10.93 10.56
CA ALA A 672 16.42 -10.64 11.78
C ALA A 672 15.80 -9.23 11.75
N VAL A 673 16.53 -8.23 11.23
CA VAL A 673 16.00 -6.88 11.01
C VAL A 673 14.87 -6.89 9.98
N THR A 674 14.99 -7.65 8.90
CA THR A 674 13.99 -7.70 7.82
C THR A 674 12.65 -8.18 8.35
N LEU A 675 12.61 -9.35 8.98
CA LEU A 675 11.35 -9.91 9.51
C LEU A 675 10.90 -9.22 10.80
N GLY A 676 11.84 -8.72 11.60
CA GLY A 676 11.51 -7.88 12.75
C GLY A 676 10.78 -6.59 12.32
N LEU A 677 11.27 -5.96 11.24
CA LEU A 677 10.64 -4.78 10.65
C LEU A 677 9.27 -5.11 10.06
N GLU A 678 9.12 -6.26 9.41
CA GLU A 678 7.83 -6.74 8.92
C GLU A 678 6.82 -6.87 10.06
N VAL A 679 7.18 -7.55 11.15
CA VAL A 679 6.29 -7.76 12.31
C VAL A 679 5.85 -6.44 12.94
N VAL A 680 6.78 -5.54 13.27
CA VAL A 680 6.42 -4.27 13.92
C VAL A 680 5.67 -3.32 12.97
N SER A 681 5.94 -3.40 11.67
CA SER A 681 5.23 -2.60 10.65
C SER A 681 3.81 -3.11 10.41
N ILE A 682 3.59 -4.44 10.36
CA ILE A 682 2.27 -5.04 10.29
C ILE A 682 1.47 -4.73 11.56
N HIS A 683 2.11 -4.81 12.74
CA HIS A 683 1.50 -4.42 14.00
C HIS A 683 1.01 -2.97 13.96
N MET A 684 1.89 -2.02 13.60
CA MET A 684 1.51 -0.60 13.55
C MET A 684 0.49 -0.29 12.45
N LEU A 685 0.57 -0.90 11.27
CA LEU A 685 -0.45 -0.70 10.24
C LEU A 685 -1.80 -1.33 10.61
N ALA A 686 -1.82 -2.44 11.36
CA ALA A 686 -3.07 -2.96 11.92
C ALA A 686 -3.75 -1.94 12.84
N VAL A 687 -2.95 -1.19 13.62
CA VAL A 687 -3.42 -0.09 14.47
C VAL A 687 -3.92 1.08 13.63
N VAL A 688 -3.10 1.62 12.72
CA VAL A 688 -3.39 2.93 12.08
C VAL A 688 -4.09 2.83 10.72
N ALA A 689 -4.09 1.68 10.04
CA ALA A 689 -4.67 1.48 8.72
C ALA A 689 -5.78 0.40 8.70
N GLY A 690 -5.80 -0.52 9.68
CA GLY A 690 -6.91 -1.46 9.92
C GLY A 690 -6.50 -2.93 9.98
N ASN A 691 -7.30 -3.73 10.68
CA ASN A 691 -7.05 -5.16 10.94
C ASN A 691 -8.09 -6.06 10.25
N SER A 692 -8.07 -6.11 8.91
CA SER A 692 -8.92 -6.99 8.10
C SER A 692 -8.10 -8.01 7.31
N VAL A 693 -8.76 -9.05 6.79
CA VAL A 693 -8.12 -10.03 5.89
C VAL A 693 -7.52 -9.39 4.64
N TYR A 694 -8.11 -8.31 4.17
CA TYR A 694 -7.62 -7.53 3.02
C TYR A 694 -6.37 -6.74 3.38
N ALA A 695 -6.39 -6.04 4.52
CA ALA A 695 -5.25 -5.28 5.00
C ALA A 695 -4.01 -6.17 5.20
N PHE A 696 -4.18 -7.37 5.78
CA PHE A 696 -3.06 -8.32 5.96
C PHE A 696 -2.44 -8.75 4.61
N ALA A 697 -3.28 -9.16 3.65
CA ALA A 697 -2.80 -9.56 2.32
C ALA A 697 -2.10 -8.42 1.57
N LEU A 698 -2.59 -7.19 1.74
CA LEU A 698 -2.01 -5.97 1.17
C LEU A 698 -0.66 -5.64 1.78
N MET A 699 -0.54 -5.68 3.11
CA MET A 699 0.71 -5.42 3.82
C MET A 699 1.82 -6.38 3.42
N LEU A 700 1.52 -7.68 3.38
CA LEU A 700 2.45 -8.71 2.94
C LEU A 700 2.86 -8.50 1.46
N ALA A 701 1.90 -8.20 0.59
CA ALA A 701 2.17 -7.96 -0.83
C ALA A 701 3.09 -6.75 -1.05
N VAL A 702 2.87 -5.64 -0.33
CA VAL A 702 3.69 -4.43 -0.41
C VAL A 702 5.10 -4.70 0.10
N PHE A 703 5.24 -5.40 1.23
CA PHE A 703 6.54 -5.75 1.80
C PHE A 703 7.38 -6.56 0.80
N LEU A 704 6.78 -7.61 0.23
CA LEU A 704 7.42 -8.45 -0.77
C LEU A 704 7.71 -7.69 -2.07
N LEU A 705 6.78 -6.86 -2.54
CA LEU A 705 6.99 -6.04 -3.74
C LEU A 705 8.23 -5.14 -3.56
N GLY A 706 8.40 -4.54 -2.38
CA GLY A 706 9.58 -3.75 -2.05
C GLY A 706 10.88 -4.56 -2.11
N LEU A 707 10.90 -5.77 -1.54
CA LEU A 707 12.06 -6.68 -1.65
C LEU A 707 12.39 -7.03 -3.11
N GLY A 708 11.37 -7.32 -3.92
CA GLY A 708 11.52 -7.67 -5.33
C GLY A 708 12.03 -6.50 -6.20
N LEU A 709 11.42 -5.32 -6.06
CA LEU A 709 11.85 -4.09 -6.71
C LEU A 709 13.25 -3.65 -6.25
N GLY A 710 13.52 -3.80 -4.96
CA GLY A 710 14.82 -3.58 -4.35
C GLY A 710 15.91 -4.43 -4.98
N SER A 711 15.66 -5.72 -5.21
CA SER A 711 16.61 -6.61 -5.88
C SER A 711 16.92 -6.18 -7.32
N ILE A 712 15.89 -5.76 -8.07
CA ILE A 712 16.06 -5.22 -9.43
C ILE A 712 16.89 -3.94 -9.40
N PHE A 713 16.58 -3.03 -8.47
CA PHE A 713 17.32 -1.78 -8.29
C PHE A 713 18.77 -2.04 -7.88
N GLY A 714 19.00 -2.91 -6.90
CA GLY A 714 20.32 -3.33 -6.45
C GLY A 714 21.15 -3.91 -7.58
N LYS A 715 20.58 -4.75 -8.45
CA LYS A 715 21.31 -5.26 -9.61
C LYS A 715 21.70 -4.16 -10.60
N LYS A 716 20.82 -3.19 -10.86
CA LYS A 716 21.17 -2.03 -11.70
C LYS A 716 22.27 -1.19 -11.04
N ALA A 717 22.21 -0.98 -9.73
CA ALA A 717 23.23 -0.24 -8.98
C ALA A 717 24.60 -0.93 -9.03
N LEU A 718 24.66 -2.27 -8.99
CA LEU A 718 25.90 -3.04 -9.13
C LEU A 718 26.65 -2.84 -10.46
N ASN A 719 26.01 -2.23 -11.47
CA ASN A 719 26.71 -1.84 -12.70
C ASN A 719 27.56 -0.57 -12.52
N TYR A 720 27.31 0.21 -11.46
CA TYR A 720 27.96 1.50 -11.20
C TYR A 720 28.78 1.52 -9.91
N ILE A 721 28.36 0.74 -8.90
CA ILE A 721 29.03 0.65 -7.59
C ILE A 721 29.33 -0.80 -7.23
N ASP A 722 30.31 -1.02 -6.35
CA ASP A 722 30.66 -2.37 -5.91
C ASP A 722 29.68 -2.92 -4.84
N ARG A 723 29.76 -4.23 -4.60
CA ARG A 723 28.87 -4.96 -3.68
C ARG A 723 28.93 -4.41 -2.25
N THR A 724 30.11 -4.02 -1.75
CA THR A 724 30.26 -3.54 -0.36
C THR A 724 29.69 -2.13 -0.20
N THR A 725 29.94 -1.23 -1.15
CA THR A 725 29.33 0.10 -1.18
C THR A 725 27.81 0.02 -1.24
N LEU A 726 27.25 -0.86 -2.07
CA LEU A 726 25.80 -1.05 -2.14
C LEU A 726 25.22 -1.54 -0.81
N ILE A 727 25.89 -2.46 -0.11
CA ILE A 727 25.46 -2.92 1.22
C ILE A 727 25.43 -1.75 2.21
N VAL A 728 26.50 -0.95 2.29
CA VAL A 728 26.57 0.22 3.20
C VAL A 728 25.42 1.19 2.92
N LEU A 729 25.25 1.60 1.66
CA LEU A 729 24.21 2.55 1.26
C LEU A 729 22.80 2.00 1.52
N ALA A 730 22.58 0.71 1.28
CA ALA A 730 21.30 0.06 1.56
C ALA A 730 21.00 0.03 3.06
N GLN A 731 21.97 -0.33 3.91
CA GLN A 731 21.79 -0.35 5.36
C GLN A 731 21.52 1.05 5.93
N CYS A 732 22.20 2.08 5.40
CA CYS A 732 21.87 3.49 5.68
C CYS A 732 20.45 3.86 5.24
N GLY A 733 20.03 3.41 4.06
CA GLY A 733 18.67 3.62 3.53
C GLY A 733 17.58 2.98 4.38
N ILE A 734 17.83 1.79 4.94
CA ILE A 734 16.92 1.13 5.90
C ILE A 734 16.76 1.99 7.14
N ALA A 735 17.87 2.38 7.78
CA ALA A 735 17.85 3.23 8.98
C ALA A 735 17.13 4.56 8.73
N ALA A 736 17.44 5.23 7.60
CA ALA A 736 16.78 6.48 7.22
C ALA A 736 15.27 6.31 7.02
N SER A 737 14.85 5.23 6.35
CA SER A 737 13.43 4.93 6.11
C SER A 737 12.66 4.72 7.42
N ILE A 738 13.27 4.02 8.39
CA ILE A 738 12.66 3.82 9.71
C ILE A 738 12.52 5.15 10.47
N ILE A 739 13.56 6.00 10.46
CA ILE A 739 13.49 7.31 11.13
C ILE A 739 12.43 8.21 10.50
N ILE A 740 12.34 8.26 9.17
CA ILE A 740 11.36 9.08 8.45
C ILE A 740 9.93 8.60 8.76
N THR A 741 9.69 7.29 8.70
CA THR A 741 8.36 6.73 8.99
C THR A 741 7.97 6.87 10.46
N ALA A 742 8.94 6.81 11.38
CA ALA A 742 8.72 7.07 12.81
C ALA A 742 8.07 8.43 13.09
N LEU A 743 8.32 9.45 12.25
CA LEU A 743 7.74 10.80 12.37
C LEU A 743 6.30 10.92 11.86
N LEU A 744 5.75 9.84 11.30
CA LEU A 744 4.46 9.83 10.60
C LEU A 744 3.41 8.94 11.28
N TRP A 745 3.79 7.93 12.07
CA TRP A 745 2.85 6.93 12.60
C TRP A 745 1.66 7.52 13.36
N ASP A 746 1.90 8.47 14.27
CA ASP A 746 0.84 9.12 15.05
C ASP A 746 0.06 10.20 14.28
N LYS A 747 0.44 10.49 13.03
CA LYS A 747 -0.27 11.41 12.13
C LYS A 747 -1.20 10.68 11.15
N ILE A 748 -0.96 9.39 10.90
CA ILE A 748 -1.77 8.59 9.96
C ILE A 748 -3.25 8.51 10.37
N PRO A 749 -3.63 8.30 11.66
CA PRO A 749 -5.03 8.30 12.05
C PRO A 749 -5.74 9.62 11.73
N ALA A 750 -5.09 10.76 12.01
CA ALA A 750 -5.61 12.08 11.68
C ALA A 750 -5.79 12.27 10.17
N TYR A 751 -4.91 11.70 9.34
CA TYR A 751 -5.09 11.67 7.90
C TYR A 751 -6.36 10.90 7.49
N PHE A 752 -6.61 9.72 8.04
CA PHE A 752 -7.87 9.00 7.77
C PHE A 752 -9.09 9.77 8.29
N ALA A 753 -8.99 10.41 9.47
CA ALA A 753 -10.05 11.22 10.04
C ALA A 753 -10.39 12.43 9.14
N SER A 754 -9.39 12.98 8.44
CA SER A 754 -9.57 14.15 7.57
C SER A 754 -10.56 13.94 6.43
N PHE A 755 -10.81 12.69 6.05
CA PHE A 755 -11.80 12.35 5.04
C PHE A 755 -13.24 12.48 5.52
N GLY A 756 -13.50 12.67 6.81
CA GLY A 756 -14.87 12.75 7.34
C GLY A 756 -15.69 13.87 6.69
N GLU A 757 -15.12 15.08 6.62
CA GLU A 757 -15.73 16.22 5.89
C GLU A 757 -15.79 15.96 4.38
N MET A 758 -14.82 15.20 3.85
CA MET A 758 -14.73 14.93 2.42
C MET A 758 -15.89 14.04 1.92
N GLN A 759 -16.46 13.21 2.80
CA GLN A 759 -17.57 12.33 2.48
C GLN A 759 -18.86 13.08 2.10
N ASN A 760 -18.99 14.35 2.49
CA ASN A 760 -20.10 15.22 2.08
C ASN A 760 -20.08 15.55 0.59
N TYR A 761 -18.92 15.42 -0.08
CA TYR A 761 -18.77 15.72 -1.50
C TYR A 761 -18.57 14.45 -2.34
N ILE A 762 -17.96 13.40 -1.78
CA ILE A 762 -17.57 12.19 -2.51
C ILE A 762 -17.81 10.95 -1.66
N HIS A 763 -18.48 9.95 -2.23
CA HIS A 763 -18.73 8.67 -1.56
C HIS A 763 -17.49 7.76 -1.61
N LEU A 764 -16.77 7.66 -0.48
CA LEU A 764 -15.64 6.74 -0.32
C LEU A 764 -16.13 5.30 -0.04
N GLY A 765 -16.38 4.56 -1.12
CA GLY A 765 -16.72 3.13 -1.06
C GLY A 765 -15.55 2.24 -0.61
N PHE A 766 -15.81 0.94 -0.44
CA PHE A 766 -14.82 -0.03 0.03
C PHE A 766 -13.49 0.03 -0.75
N TRP A 767 -13.55 -0.05 -2.09
CA TRP A 767 -12.35 -0.05 -2.93
C TRP A 767 -11.54 1.26 -2.84
N ALA A 768 -12.21 2.40 -2.66
CA ALA A 768 -11.57 3.69 -2.46
C ALA A 768 -10.76 3.71 -1.17
N ARG A 769 -11.36 3.22 -0.08
CA ARG A 769 -10.69 3.09 1.23
C ARG A 769 -9.52 2.12 1.17
N GLU A 770 -9.66 1.00 0.47
CA GLU A 770 -8.59 0.01 0.30
C GLU A 770 -7.40 0.56 -0.50
N ILE A 771 -7.65 1.36 -1.56
CA ILE A 771 -6.56 2.04 -2.28
C ILE A 771 -5.82 3.00 -1.36
N LEU A 772 -6.54 3.81 -0.56
CA LEU A 772 -5.94 4.75 0.37
C LEU A 772 -5.09 4.02 1.43
N ARG A 773 -5.59 2.93 2.01
CA ARG A 773 -4.83 2.05 2.91
C ARG A 773 -3.60 1.47 2.22
N GLY A 774 -3.72 1.05 0.96
CA GLY A 774 -2.61 0.52 0.16
C GLY A 774 -1.51 1.54 -0.10
N VAL A 775 -1.88 2.80 -0.38
CA VAL A 775 -0.91 3.90 -0.53
C VAL A 775 -0.18 4.16 0.78
N ILE A 776 -0.90 4.25 1.91
CA ILE A 776 -0.29 4.45 3.23
C ILE A 776 0.64 3.28 3.59
N CYS A 777 0.20 2.06 3.34
CA CYS A 777 1.02 0.86 3.53
C CYS A 777 2.29 0.90 2.66
N ALA A 778 2.18 1.26 1.39
CA ALA A 778 3.32 1.43 0.49
C ALA A 778 4.29 2.51 0.99
N LEU A 779 3.79 3.67 1.41
CA LEU A 779 4.64 4.74 1.95
C LEU A 779 5.36 4.33 3.23
N ALA A 780 4.71 3.55 4.10
CA ALA A 780 5.30 3.09 5.35
C ALA A 780 6.34 1.97 5.16
N MET A 781 6.10 1.01 4.27
CA MET A 781 6.90 -0.23 4.19
C MET A 781 7.83 -0.30 2.97
N LEU A 782 7.43 0.26 1.82
CA LEU A 782 8.15 0.10 0.55
C LEU A 782 9.57 0.68 0.58
N PRO A 783 9.86 1.86 1.19
CA PRO A 783 11.21 2.42 1.20
C PRO A 783 12.22 1.50 1.88
N ALA A 784 11.92 1.04 3.10
CA ALA A 784 12.82 0.18 3.85
C ALA A 784 13.03 -1.18 3.16
N THR A 785 11.94 -1.80 2.68
CA THR A 785 11.98 -3.08 1.97
C THR A 785 12.71 -3.00 0.63
N LEU A 786 12.64 -1.88 -0.08
CA LEU A 786 13.44 -1.64 -1.28
C LEU A 786 14.93 -1.68 -0.97
N PHE A 787 15.37 -1.05 0.12
CA PHE A 787 16.78 -1.11 0.52
C PHE A 787 17.20 -2.49 1.02
N ILE A 788 16.33 -3.21 1.75
CA ILE A 788 16.57 -4.62 2.12
C ILE A 788 16.76 -5.47 0.86
N GLY A 789 15.84 -5.35 -0.10
CA GLY A 789 15.89 -6.04 -1.38
C GLY A 789 17.14 -5.71 -2.20
N ALA A 790 17.64 -4.47 -2.12
CA ALA A 790 18.86 -4.06 -2.81
C ALA A 790 20.13 -4.63 -2.13
N SER A 791 20.14 -4.70 -0.80
CA SER A 791 21.24 -5.26 0.00
C SER A 791 21.39 -6.75 -0.22
N TYR A 792 20.28 -7.47 -0.35
CA TYR A 792 20.25 -8.94 -0.36
C TYR A 792 21.10 -9.58 -1.47
N PRO A 793 20.95 -9.27 -2.78
CA PRO A 793 21.78 -9.89 -3.82
C PRO A 793 23.28 -9.59 -3.66
N ALA A 794 23.63 -8.40 -3.17
CA ALA A 794 25.01 -8.01 -2.95
C ALA A 794 25.66 -8.81 -1.81
N ALA A 795 24.98 -8.91 -0.66
CA ALA A 795 25.46 -9.69 0.48
C ALA A 795 25.44 -11.20 0.17
N MET A 796 24.36 -11.69 -0.44
CA MET A 796 24.21 -13.10 -0.80
C MET A 796 25.27 -13.56 -1.80
N SER A 797 25.56 -12.77 -2.83
CA SER A 797 26.61 -13.11 -3.79
C SER A 797 28.01 -13.07 -3.18
N LEU A 798 28.32 -12.11 -2.30
CA LEU A 798 29.60 -12.09 -1.57
C LEU A 798 29.78 -13.32 -0.67
N ALA A 799 28.74 -13.69 0.08
CA ALA A 799 28.78 -14.84 0.98
C ALA A 799 28.86 -16.17 0.21
N ALA A 800 28.08 -16.33 -0.85
CA ALA A 800 28.08 -17.53 -1.69
C ALA A 800 29.40 -17.72 -2.46
N ASP A 801 29.95 -16.64 -3.00
CA ASP A 801 31.24 -16.67 -3.70
C ASP A 801 32.38 -17.01 -2.72
N TRP A 802 32.32 -16.57 -1.47
CA TRP A 802 33.31 -16.93 -0.44
C TRP A 802 33.18 -18.38 0.06
N LEU A 803 31.99 -18.82 0.48
CA LEU A 803 31.78 -20.15 1.07
C LEU A 803 31.93 -21.30 0.09
N GLY A 804 31.58 -21.07 -1.18
CA GLY A 804 31.45 -22.12 -2.18
C GLY A 804 32.19 -21.86 -3.48
N GLN A 805 33.01 -20.81 -3.58
CA GLN A 805 33.60 -20.36 -4.86
C GLN A 805 32.53 -20.12 -5.95
N GLY A 806 31.32 -19.70 -5.54
CA GLY A 806 30.19 -19.47 -6.44
C GLY A 806 29.39 -20.74 -6.81
N SER A 807 29.57 -21.84 -6.08
CA SER A 807 28.76 -23.06 -6.17
C SER A 807 27.36 -22.92 -5.54
N ALA A 808 26.46 -23.86 -5.83
CA ALA A 808 25.11 -23.86 -5.26
C ALA A 808 25.12 -24.13 -3.76
N ARG A 809 26.14 -24.85 -3.23
CA ARG A 809 26.32 -25.06 -1.79
C ARG A 809 26.58 -23.76 -1.02
N GLY A 810 27.39 -22.85 -1.57
CA GLY A 810 27.63 -21.54 -0.96
C GLY A 810 26.34 -20.75 -0.80
N LEU A 811 25.53 -20.68 -1.86
CA LEU A 811 24.21 -20.05 -1.84
C LEU A 811 23.26 -20.71 -0.83
N GLY A 812 23.22 -22.04 -0.79
CA GLY A 812 22.37 -22.79 0.13
C GLY A 812 22.66 -22.50 1.61
N ILE A 813 23.94 -22.47 2.01
CA ILE A 813 24.34 -22.13 3.38
C ILE A 813 24.01 -20.68 3.73
N SER A 814 24.35 -19.73 2.85
CA SER A 814 24.06 -18.32 3.07
C SER A 814 22.56 -18.04 3.16
N SER A 815 21.74 -18.70 2.33
CA SER A 815 20.29 -18.61 2.40
C SER A 815 19.72 -19.21 3.68
N ALA A 816 20.25 -20.36 4.14
CA ALA A 816 19.80 -20.96 5.39
C ALA A 816 20.08 -20.07 6.61
N LEU A 817 21.27 -19.46 6.68
CA LEU A 817 21.62 -18.53 7.76
C LEU A 817 20.78 -17.25 7.73
N ASN A 818 20.50 -16.70 6.55
CA ASN A 818 19.56 -15.59 6.40
C ASN A 818 18.17 -15.97 6.96
N THR A 819 17.66 -17.16 6.61
CA THR A 819 16.35 -17.62 7.08
C THR A 819 16.33 -17.89 8.59
N ILE A 820 17.42 -18.37 9.19
CA ILE A 820 17.55 -18.47 10.66
C ILE A 820 17.51 -17.08 11.31
N GLY A 821 18.19 -16.10 10.70
CA GLY A 821 18.10 -14.70 11.08
C GLY A 821 16.65 -14.19 11.06
N ASN A 822 15.96 -14.41 9.94
CA ASN A 822 14.55 -14.08 9.77
C ASN A 822 13.66 -14.67 10.89
N ILE A 823 13.79 -15.98 11.17
CA ILE A 823 13.06 -16.66 12.26
C ILE A 823 13.32 -15.98 13.61
N SER A 824 14.60 -15.71 13.90
CA SER A 824 14.99 -15.02 15.14
C SER A 824 14.35 -13.63 15.24
N GLY A 825 14.26 -12.90 14.12
CA GLY A 825 13.59 -11.60 14.04
C GLY A 825 12.11 -11.67 14.41
N VAL A 826 11.37 -12.63 13.83
CA VAL A 826 9.94 -12.84 14.15
C VAL A 826 9.75 -13.14 15.64
N LEU A 827 10.51 -14.09 16.18
CA LEU A 827 10.35 -14.55 17.56
C LEU A 827 10.76 -13.48 18.58
N LEU A 828 11.93 -12.85 18.37
CA LEU A 828 12.43 -11.83 19.29
C LEU A 828 11.59 -10.56 19.24
N VAL A 829 11.21 -10.08 18.05
CA VAL A 829 10.40 -8.87 17.96
C VAL A 829 8.98 -9.10 18.46
N GLY A 830 8.32 -10.15 17.98
CA GLY A 830 6.90 -10.39 18.27
C GLY A 830 6.60 -10.72 19.73
N PHE A 831 7.40 -11.60 20.36
CA PHE A 831 7.10 -12.13 21.70
C PHE A 831 7.93 -11.51 22.83
N LEU A 832 9.08 -10.91 22.52
CA LEU A 832 9.98 -10.37 23.56
C LEU A 832 10.08 -8.84 23.50
N LEU A 833 10.47 -8.27 22.36
CA LEU A 833 10.78 -6.85 22.29
C LEU A 833 9.50 -5.98 22.25
N LEU A 834 8.47 -6.39 21.50
CA LEU A 834 7.23 -5.61 21.41
C LEU A 834 6.56 -5.45 22.79
N PRO A 835 6.31 -6.50 23.60
CA PRO A 835 5.69 -6.35 24.92
C PRO A 835 6.57 -5.60 25.94
N LEU A 836 7.90 -5.67 25.82
CA LEU A 836 8.81 -5.06 26.81
C LEU A 836 9.07 -3.57 26.57
N MET A 837 9.11 -3.11 25.31
CA MET A 837 9.53 -1.74 25.00
C MET A 837 8.59 -0.97 24.05
N GLY A 838 7.56 -1.62 23.48
CA GLY A 838 6.61 -1.01 22.55
C GLY A 838 7.19 -0.74 21.17
N SER A 839 6.31 -0.49 20.20
CA SER A 839 6.66 -0.40 18.77
C SER A 839 7.67 0.70 18.46
N ASN A 840 7.54 1.89 19.08
CA ASN A 840 8.44 3.02 18.84
C ASN A 840 9.91 2.68 19.16
N LYS A 841 10.18 2.00 20.28
CA LYS A 841 11.56 1.64 20.67
C LYS A 841 12.09 0.47 19.86
N VAL A 842 11.23 -0.46 19.45
CA VAL A 842 11.61 -1.55 18.53
C VAL A 842 12.08 -1.00 17.18
N PHE A 843 11.34 -0.05 16.57
CA PHE A 843 11.79 0.60 15.33
C PHE A 843 13.15 1.27 15.51
N LEU A 844 13.35 2.01 16.61
CA LEU A 844 14.63 2.65 16.92
C LEU A 844 15.77 1.62 17.00
N LEU A 845 15.55 0.50 17.70
CA LEU A 845 16.52 -0.59 17.83
C LEU A 845 16.90 -1.18 16.46
N LEU A 846 15.91 -1.45 15.59
CA LEU A 846 16.15 -1.98 14.25
C LEU A 846 16.91 -0.99 13.35
N ALA A 847 16.63 0.31 13.47
CA ALA A 847 17.36 1.36 12.77
C ALA A 847 18.82 1.44 13.24
N VAL A 848 19.06 1.34 14.55
CA VAL A 848 20.41 1.33 15.14
C VAL A 848 21.19 0.10 14.68
N ILE A 849 20.59 -1.10 14.70
CA ILE A 849 21.23 -2.33 14.21
C ILE A 849 21.62 -2.19 12.73
N SER A 850 20.74 -1.64 11.90
CA SER A 850 21.03 -1.39 10.48
C SER A 850 22.21 -0.44 10.30
N LEU A 851 22.29 0.64 11.09
CA LEU A 851 23.43 1.56 11.05
C LEU A 851 24.73 0.89 11.51
N ILE A 852 24.68 0.05 12.55
CA ILE A 852 25.83 -0.73 13.02
C ILE A 852 26.35 -1.65 11.91
N LEU A 853 25.45 -2.32 11.17
CA LEU A 853 25.83 -3.15 10.03
C LEU A 853 26.51 -2.32 8.92
N ALA A 854 26.01 -1.12 8.63
CA ALA A 854 26.63 -0.20 7.67
C ALA A 854 28.05 0.19 8.10
N VAL A 855 28.22 0.60 9.36
CA VAL A 855 29.52 0.97 9.95
C VAL A 855 30.49 -0.22 9.92
N LEU A 856 30.03 -1.42 10.28
CA LEU A 856 30.86 -2.62 10.32
C LEU A 856 31.41 -2.98 8.94
N VAL A 857 30.58 -2.89 7.88
CA VAL A 857 31.04 -3.09 6.49
C VAL A 857 32.04 -2.00 6.10
N LEU A 858 31.75 -0.73 6.40
CA LEU A 858 32.62 0.40 6.07
C LEU A 858 33.99 0.30 6.76
N LEU A 859 34.04 -0.09 8.03
CA LEU A 859 35.29 -0.31 8.77
C LEU A 859 36.12 -1.44 8.15
N CYS A 860 35.48 -2.49 7.64
CA CYS A 860 36.19 -3.56 6.93
C CYS A 860 36.78 -3.07 5.61
N VAL A 861 36.03 -2.26 4.84
CA VAL A 861 36.49 -1.62 3.60
C VAL A 861 37.71 -0.72 3.87
N ILE A 862 37.67 0.10 4.92
CA ILE A 862 38.79 0.96 5.34
C ILE A 862 40.01 0.12 5.76
N LYS A 863 39.81 -0.91 6.60
CA LYS A 863 40.89 -1.72 7.18
C LYS A 863 41.78 -2.38 6.14
N ILE A 864 41.21 -2.84 5.02
CA ILE A 864 41.97 -3.47 3.94
C ILE A 864 42.24 -2.52 2.76
N ASN A 865 41.99 -1.21 2.95
CA ASN A 865 42.14 -0.15 1.95
C ASN A 865 41.50 -0.47 0.58
N TYR A 866 40.35 -1.13 0.59
CA TYR A 866 39.71 -1.62 -0.62
C TYR A 866 38.74 -0.58 -1.17
N LYS A 867 39.10 0.15 -2.23
CA LYS A 867 38.20 1.08 -2.95
C LYS A 867 37.42 2.04 -2.02
N PHE A 868 38.03 2.51 -0.94
CA PHE A 868 37.37 3.40 0.03
C PHE A 868 36.89 4.70 -0.65
N ASN A 869 35.63 5.05 -0.41
CA ASN A 869 35.03 6.26 -0.93
C ASN A 869 34.57 7.15 0.24
N PRO A 870 35.18 8.32 0.49
CA PRO A 870 34.84 9.18 1.63
C PRO A 870 33.39 9.67 1.63
N TYR A 871 32.72 9.72 0.47
CA TYR A 871 31.31 10.07 0.40
C TYR A 871 30.42 9.05 1.12
N THR A 872 30.81 7.76 1.14
CA THR A 872 30.06 6.71 1.87
C THR A 872 30.12 6.92 3.39
N ALA A 873 31.28 7.36 3.91
CA ALA A 873 31.41 7.75 5.31
C ALA A 873 30.57 9.00 5.62
N GLY A 874 30.53 9.98 4.70
CA GLY A 874 29.66 11.15 4.80
C GLY A 874 28.19 10.78 4.96
N VAL A 875 27.69 9.83 4.15
CA VAL A 875 26.31 9.32 4.24
C VAL A 875 26.04 8.69 5.61
N VAL A 876 26.93 7.81 6.09
CA VAL A 876 26.79 7.18 7.42
C VAL A 876 26.67 8.24 8.52
N THR A 877 27.52 9.27 8.49
CA THR A 877 27.48 10.39 9.44
C THR A 877 26.17 11.18 9.33
N SER A 878 25.67 11.45 8.11
CA SER A 878 24.38 12.13 7.92
C SER A 878 23.22 11.33 8.50
N ILE A 879 23.21 10.00 8.33
CA ILE A 879 22.18 9.15 8.94
C ILE A 879 22.30 9.15 10.47
N PHE A 880 23.52 9.15 11.02
CA PHE A 880 23.71 9.29 12.46
C PHE A 880 23.10 10.60 12.99
N LEU A 881 23.25 11.71 12.28
CA LEU A 881 22.63 12.99 12.64
C LEU A 881 21.11 12.97 12.52
N LEU A 882 20.53 12.21 11.59
CA LEU A 882 19.08 12.03 11.48
C LEU A 882 18.45 11.36 12.71
N PHE A 883 19.20 10.59 13.51
CA PHE A 883 18.69 10.05 14.77
C PHE A 883 18.34 11.13 15.80
N LEU A 884 18.93 12.34 15.69
CA LEU A 884 18.66 13.44 16.62
C LEU A 884 17.22 13.94 16.54
N ILE A 885 16.53 13.71 15.43
CA ILE A 885 15.12 14.09 15.25
C ILE A 885 14.15 12.93 15.50
N TYR A 886 14.62 11.75 15.91
CA TYR A 886 13.74 10.61 16.18
C TYR A 886 12.76 10.93 17.34
N PRO A 887 11.45 10.65 17.18
CA PRO A 887 10.47 10.99 18.20
C PRO A 887 10.64 10.10 19.44
N LYS A 888 10.81 10.72 20.62
CA LYS A 888 11.01 9.98 21.89
C LYS A 888 9.82 9.10 22.26
N ASN A 889 8.62 9.60 22.04
CA ASN A 889 7.34 8.91 22.24
C ASN A 889 6.36 9.39 21.16
N TRP A 890 5.38 8.55 20.84
CA TRP A 890 4.26 8.93 19.98
C TRP A 890 3.08 9.46 20.80
N ASN A 891 2.20 10.21 20.13
CA ASN A 891 0.92 10.60 20.71
C ASN A 891 -0.09 9.44 20.63
N PHE A 892 -0.23 8.70 21.73
CA PHE A 892 -1.19 7.59 21.81
C PHE A 892 -2.65 8.02 21.72
N THR A 893 -3.01 9.23 22.16
CA THR A 893 -4.37 9.77 21.93
C THR A 893 -4.68 9.86 20.44
N SER A 894 -3.70 10.23 19.62
CA SER A 894 -3.87 10.24 18.15
C SER A 894 -3.95 8.82 17.58
N LEU A 895 -3.08 7.90 18.03
CA LEU A 895 -3.09 6.49 17.60
C LEU A 895 -4.41 5.78 17.94
N ALA A 896 -5.04 6.13 19.07
CA ALA A 896 -6.26 5.50 19.56
C ALA A 896 -7.56 6.09 18.97
N GLN A 897 -7.50 6.96 17.96
CA GLN A 897 -8.71 7.56 17.36
C GLN A 897 -9.57 6.59 16.54
N GLY A 898 -9.04 5.45 16.08
CA GLY A 898 -9.83 4.47 15.31
C GLY A 898 -10.36 4.97 13.95
N ALA A 899 -9.84 6.09 13.44
CA ALA A 899 -10.30 6.73 12.22
C ALA A 899 -10.08 5.88 10.96
N ASN A 900 -9.18 4.90 11.04
CA ASN A 900 -8.89 3.92 9.99
C ASN A 900 -10.10 3.08 9.57
N VAL A 901 -11.10 2.88 10.44
CA VAL A 901 -12.26 2.03 10.13
C VAL A 901 -13.27 2.80 9.26
N TYR A 902 -13.69 3.99 9.72
CA TYR A 902 -14.79 4.75 9.13
C TYR A 902 -14.37 5.99 8.34
N PHE A 903 -13.07 6.31 8.31
CA PHE A 903 -12.53 7.49 7.63
C PHE A 903 -13.16 8.79 8.18
N MET A 904 -13.39 8.80 9.49
CA MET A 904 -14.00 9.89 10.26
C MET A 904 -13.33 9.96 11.64
N PRO A 905 -13.25 11.15 12.26
CA PRO A 905 -12.70 11.28 13.60
C PRO A 905 -13.60 10.54 14.61
N SER A 906 -13.00 9.70 15.46
CA SER A 906 -13.66 9.21 16.68
C SER A 906 -12.84 9.68 17.87
N TYR A 907 -13.44 10.50 18.74
CA TYR A 907 -12.77 11.04 19.91
C TYR A 907 -13.35 10.42 21.17
N TRP A 908 -12.54 9.61 21.84
CA TRP A 908 -12.90 8.91 23.09
C TRP A 908 -12.26 9.57 24.32
N GLY A 909 -11.66 10.75 24.16
CA GLY A 909 -10.86 11.40 25.20
C GLY A 909 -9.37 11.12 25.11
N ASP A 910 -8.63 11.57 26.12
CA ASP A 910 -7.17 11.43 26.18
C ASP A 910 -6.76 10.03 26.66
N VAL A 911 -5.75 9.43 26.02
CA VAL A 911 -5.19 8.15 26.48
C VAL A 911 -4.46 8.36 27.80
N ILE A 912 -4.93 7.67 28.85
CA ILE A 912 -4.35 7.72 30.19
C ILE A 912 -3.41 6.53 30.47
N ASP A 913 -3.58 5.41 29.77
CA ASP A 913 -2.70 4.24 29.85
C ASP A 913 -2.80 3.39 28.58
N HIS A 914 -1.74 2.64 28.27
CA HIS A 914 -1.70 1.73 27.13
C HIS A 914 -0.71 0.57 27.36
N THR A 915 -0.95 -0.52 26.64
CA THR A 915 -0.06 -1.67 26.53
C THR A 915 -0.03 -2.13 25.07
N GLU A 916 1.09 -2.73 24.68
CA GLU A 916 1.30 -3.24 23.34
C GLU A 916 1.66 -4.72 23.40
N SER A 917 0.92 -5.54 22.68
CA SER A 917 1.30 -6.91 22.41
C SER A 917 0.83 -7.34 21.03
N ILE A 918 1.28 -8.51 20.62
CA ILE A 918 0.94 -9.03 19.30
C ILE A 918 -0.50 -9.56 19.23
N GLU A 919 -1.08 -9.93 20.38
CA GLU A 919 -2.47 -10.40 20.50
C GLU A 919 -3.42 -9.24 20.80
N GLY A 920 -3.02 -8.34 21.70
CA GLY A 920 -3.81 -7.17 22.10
C GLY A 920 -3.66 -5.95 21.20
N GLY A 921 -2.75 -5.97 20.21
CA GLY A 921 -2.44 -4.79 19.41
C GLY A 921 -1.97 -3.64 20.31
N VAL A 922 -2.45 -2.42 20.05
CA VAL A 922 -2.38 -1.30 20.99
C VAL A 922 -3.69 -1.27 21.78
N THR A 923 -3.66 -1.79 23.02
CA THR A 923 -4.79 -1.69 23.94
C THR A 923 -4.62 -0.45 24.81
N SER A 924 -5.59 0.44 24.80
CA SER A 924 -5.51 1.74 25.46
C SER A 924 -6.77 2.05 26.26
N VAL A 925 -6.59 2.78 27.35
CA VAL A 925 -7.69 3.33 28.14
C VAL A 925 -7.72 4.84 27.95
N THR A 926 -8.86 5.39 27.56
CA THR A 926 -9.06 6.83 27.39
C THR A 926 -9.97 7.40 28.46
N ARG A 927 -9.82 8.69 28.74
CA ARG A 927 -10.68 9.46 29.64
C ARG A 927 -11.29 10.66 28.92
N SER A 928 -12.61 10.79 28.97
CA SER A 928 -13.34 11.92 28.40
C SER A 928 -12.90 13.26 29.01
N SER A 929 -13.08 14.35 28.26
CA SER A 929 -12.67 15.69 28.70
C SER A 929 -13.37 16.17 29.98
N ASP A 930 -14.58 15.69 30.26
CA ASP A 930 -15.31 15.96 31.51
C ASP A 930 -14.94 14.99 32.65
N GLY A 931 -14.03 14.04 32.40
CA GLY A 931 -13.51 13.08 33.36
C GLY A 931 -14.47 11.97 33.77
N LYS A 932 -15.71 11.98 33.28
CA LYS A 932 -16.77 11.05 33.70
C LYS A 932 -16.63 9.66 33.09
N TYR A 933 -16.18 9.60 31.85
CA TYR A 933 -16.19 8.38 31.08
C TYR A 933 -14.78 7.85 30.86
N ILE A 934 -14.60 6.57 31.15
CA ILE A 934 -13.40 5.82 30.85
C ILE A 934 -13.77 4.79 29.78
N THR A 935 -12.99 4.72 28.71
CA THR A 935 -13.26 3.85 27.56
C THR A 935 -12.08 2.93 27.29
N LEU A 936 -12.35 1.64 27.13
CA LEU A 936 -11.38 0.64 26.71
C LEU A 936 -11.39 0.53 25.19
N LEU A 937 -10.22 0.67 24.58
CA LEU A 937 -10.03 0.60 23.15
C LEU A 937 -8.94 -0.43 22.82
N THR A 938 -9.11 -1.09 21.67
CA THR A 938 -8.08 -1.92 21.06
C THR A 938 -7.90 -1.46 19.61
N ASN A 939 -6.69 -1.03 19.25
CA ASN A 939 -6.38 -0.43 17.94
C ASN A 939 -7.31 0.74 17.59
N GLY A 940 -7.67 1.55 18.60
CA GLY A 940 -8.61 2.66 18.48
C GLY A 940 -10.09 2.26 18.29
N LYS A 941 -10.41 0.96 18.26
CA LYS A 941 -11.78 0.46 18.23
C LYS A 941 -12.32 0.27 19.65
N PHE A 942 -13.50 0.81 19.88
CA PHE A 942 -14.29 0.65 21.11
C PHE A 942 -14.48 -0.82 21.51
N GLN A 943 -14.14 -1.15 22.76
CA GLN A 943 -14.36 -2.46 23.41
C GLN A 943 -15.31 -2.38 24.62
N GLY A 944 -15.57 -1.18 25.16
CA GLY A 944 -16.49 -0.96 26.28
C GLY A 944 -16.16 0.32 27.07
N ASN A 945 -17.11 0.80 27.86
CA ASN A 945 -16.92 1.95 28.76
C ASN A 945 -17.80 1.86 30.01
N ASN A 946 -17.67 2.82 30.93
CA ASN A 946 -18.50 2.97 32.12
C ASN A 946 -19.77 3.82 31.89
N SER A 947 -20.37 3.75 30.70
CA SER A 947 -21.56 4.54 30.33
C SER A 947 -22.69 3.67 29.75
N GLY A 948 -23.41 4.14 28.72
CA GLY A 948 -24.63 3.53 28.18
C GLY A 948 -24.49 2.11 27.63
N GLU A 949 -23.29 1.68 27.23
CA GLU A 949 -23.05 0.31 26.74
C GLU A 949 -23.26 -0.75 27.83
N THR A 950 -23.19 -0.36 29.11
CA THR A 950 -23.51 -1.25 30.24
C THR A 950 -24.86 -1.94 30.07
N LEU A 951 -25.85 -1.28 29.46
CA LEU A 951 -27.15 -1.88 29.14
C LEU A 951 -27.05 -3.04 28.15
N ALA A 952 -26.20 -2.92 27.13
CA ALA A 952 -26.00 -4.00 26.15
C ALA A 952 -25.29 -5.19 26.79
N GLN A 953 -24.22 -4.93 27.56
CA GLN A 953 -23.45 -5.98 28.25
C GLN A 953 -24.29 -6.73 29.30
N GLU A 954 -25.10 -5.99 30.07
CA GLU A 954 -26.10 -6.61 30.96
C GLU A 954 -27.10 -7.47 30.18
N SER A 955 -27.54 -7.02 29.01
CA SER A 955 -28.47 -7.76 28.17
C SER A 955 -27.85 -9.05 27.61
N PHE A 956 -26.55 -9.05 27.27
CA PHE A 956 -25.83 -10.25 26.85
C PHE A 956 -25.84 -11.33 27.93
N ALA A 957 -25.69 -10.93 29.20
CA ALA A 957 -25.75 -11.84 30.33
C ALA A 957 -27.19 -12.29 30.64
N LEU A 958 -28.17 -11.37 30.68
CA LEU A 958 -29.50 -11.65 31.23
C LEU A 958 -30.51 -12.26 30.24
N ILE A 959 -30.49 -11.86 28.97
CA ILE A 959 -31.45 -12.37 27.99
C ILE A 959 -31.40 -13.90 27.86
N PRO A 960 -30.23 -14.58 27.72
CA PRO A 960 -30.21 -16.03 27.61
C PRO A 960 -30.72 -16.75 28.87
N LEU A 961 -30.67 -16.10 30.03
CA LEU A 961 -31.18 -16.65 31.30
C LEU A 961 -32.70 -16.74 31.36
N MET A 962 -33.42 -16.05 30.46
CA MET A 962 -34.85 -16.25 30.28
C MET A 962 -35.19 -17.55 29.55
N HIS A 963 -34.20 -18.19 28.91
CA HIS A 963 -34.35 -19.43 28.14
C HIS A 963 -33.71 -20.65 28.81
N ASN A 964 -33.08 -20.47 29.97
CA ASN A 964 -32.53 -21.55 30.78
C ASN A 964 -32.56 -21.16 32.26
N SER A 965 -33.07 -22.02 33.13
CA SER A 965 -33.08 -21.80 34.59
C SER A 965 -31.88 -22.38 35.34
N GLU A 966 -31.07 -23.25 34.72
CA GLU A 966 -29.90 -23.88 35.36
C GLU A 966 -28.72 -22.91 35.52
N ARG A 967 -28.02 -22.97 36.66
CA ARG A 967 -26.92 -22.06 37.03
C ARG A 967 -25.68 -22.81 37.57
N LYS A 968 -25.34 -23.98 37.03
CA LYS A 968 -24.17 -24.74 37.54
C LYS A 968 -22.88 -24.30 36.86
N SER A 969 -22.92 -24.11 35.55
CA SER A 969 -21.73 -23.84 34.74
C SER A 969 -22.01 -22.87 33.60
N ALA A 970 -21.20 -21.82 33.48
CA ALA A 970 -21.22 -20.89 32.36
C ALA A 970 -19.82 -20.72 31.77
N LEU A 971 -19.78 -20.47 30.46
CA LEU A 971 -18.57 -20.07 29.73
C LEU A 971 -18.82 -18.70 29.10
N ALA A 972 -17.98 -17.72 29.43
CA ALA A 972 -17.94 -16.41 28.79
C ALA A 972 -16.71 -16.31 27.89
N ILE A 973 -16.92 -16.19 26.58
CA ILE A 973 -15.85 -16.00 25.59
C ILE A 973 -15.78 -14.52 25.22
N GLY A 974 -14.65 -13.90 25.55
CA GLY A 974 -14.42 -12.45 25.51
C GLY A 974 -14.71 -11.81 26.86
N TYR A 975 -13.77 -11.00 27.35
CA TYR A 975 -13.87 -10.35 28.65
C TYR A 975 -14.32 -8.89 28.55
N GLY A 976 -13.74 -8.13 27.59
CA GLY A 976 -14.00 -6.70 27.44
C GLY A 976 -13.76 -5.92 28.74
N THR A 977 -14.76 -5.22 29.23
CA THR A 977 -14.74 -4.52 30.53
C THR A 977 -14.92 -5.45 31.73
N GLY A 978 -15.40 -6.68 31.52
CA GLY A 978 -15.71 -7.68 32.54
C GLY A 978 -17.15 -7.65 33.06
N MET A 979 -18.03 -6.81 32.49
CA MET A 979 -19.43 -6.66 32.94
C MET A 979 -20.24 -7.96 32.78
N THR A 980 -20.21 -8.58 31.60
CA THR A 980 -20.98 -9.81 31.33
C THR A 980 -20.56 -10.94 32.27
N ALA A 981 -19.25 -11.15 32.44
CA ALA A 981 -18.72 -12.14 33.39
C ALA A 981 -19.19 -11.86 34.83
N ARG A 982 -19.13 -10.59 35.27
CA ARG A 982 -19.66 -10.18 36.58
C ARG A 982 -21.14 -10.49 36.73
N VAL A 983 -21.98 -10.07 35.77
CA VAL A 983 -23.43 -10.27 35.85
C VAL A 983 -23.76 -11.76 35.87
N LEU A 984 -23.08 -12.60 35.09
CA LEU A 984 -23.25 -14.05 35.15
C LEU A 984 -22.90 -14.59 36.54
N HIS A 985 -21.76 -14.21 37.12
CA HIS A 985 -21.41 -14.59 38.49
C HIS A 985 -22.47 -14.17 39.51
N GLU A 986 -22.93 -12.91 39.46
CA GLU A 986 -23.97 -12.37 40.36
C GLU A 986 -25.35 -13.03 40.16
N GLN A 987 -25.61 -13.62 38.98
CA GLN A 987 -26.81 -14.42 38.71
C GLN A 987 -26.73 -15.86 39.25
N GLY A 988 -25.70 -16.18 40.04
CA GLY A 988 -25.61 -17.39 40.85
C GLY A 988 -25.00 -18.59 40.15
N PHE A 989 -24.20 -18.39 39.09
CA PHE A 989 -23.46 -19.49 38.47
C PHE A 989 -22.39 -20.04 39.43
N GLU A 990 -22.42 -21.34 39.72
CA GLU A 990 -21.45 -21.99 40.63
C GLU A 990 -20.02 -21.97 40.06
N ASN A 991 -19.89 -22.23 38.75
CA ASN A 991 -18.64 -22.19 38.01
C ASN A 991 -18.79 -21.32 36.76
N LEU A 992 -17.87 -20.38 36.55
CA LEU A 992 -17.81 -19.48 35.42
C LEU A 992 -16.40 -19.50 34.84
N ASP A 993 -16.26 -20.08 33.66
CA ASP A 993 -15.02 -19.98 32.90
C ASP A 993 -15.07 -18.72 32.03
N VAL A 994 -14.01 -17.92 32.09
CA VAL A 994 -13.82 -16.71 31.27
C VAL A 994 -12.64 -16.96 30.34
N VAL A 995 -12.91 -17.02 29.04
CA VAL A 995 -11.89 -17.23 28.01
C VAL A 995 -11.65 -15.93 27.26
N GLU A 996 -10.42 -15.42 27.32
CA GLU A 996 -10.01 -14.19 26.65
C GLU A 996 -8.71 -14.40 25.88
N LEU A 997 -8.67 -13.92 24.63
CA LEU A 997 -7.49 -14.04 23.77
C LEU A 997 -6.37 -13.10 24.23
N SER A 998 -6.71 -11.90 24.67
CA SER A 998 -5.77 -10.82 24.96
C SER A 998 -5.53 -10.64 26.46
N LYS A 999 -4.29 -10.92 26.90
CA LYS A 999 -3.83 -10.59 28.27
C LYS A 999 -3.94 -9.09 28.57
N ASP A 1000 -3.75 -8.25 27.56
CA ASP A 1000 -3.80 -6.80 27.66
C ASP A 1000 -5.19 -6.27 28.02
N ILE A 1001 -6.25 -6.86 27.43
CA ILE A 1001 -7.64 -6.47 27.72
C ILE A 1001 -7.95 -6.72 29.18
N VAL A 1002 -7.66 -7.92 29.69
CA VAL A 1002 -7.93 -8.28 31.08
C VAL A 1002 -7.10 -7.42 32.05
N PHE A 1003 -5.83 -7.18 31.74
CA PHE A 1003 -4.96 -6.34 32.55
C PHE A 1003 -5.52 -4.91 32.68
N MET A 1004 -5.90 -4.28 31.56
CA MET A 1004 -6.44 -2.93 31.55
C MET A 1004 -7.84 -2.84 32.18
N ALA A 1005 -8.69 -3.84 31.92
CA ALA A 1005 -10.04 -3.90 32.49
C ALA A 1005 -10.02 -4.01 34.02
N ASN A 1006 -9.19 -4.88 34.61
CA ASN A 1006 -9.11 -4.98 36.07
C ASN A 1006 -8.51 -3.72 36.72
N LYS A 1007 -7.58 -3.06 36.04
CA LYS A 1007 -6.93 -1.85 36.56
C LYS A 1007 -7.85 -0.63 36.55
N TYR A 1008 -8.70 -0.48 35.52
CA TYR A 1008 -9.46 0.76 35.28
C TYR A 1008 -10.99 0.63 35.37
N PHE A 1009 -11.53 -0.59 35.38
CA PHE A 1009 -12.97 -0.85 35.35
C PHE A 1009 -13.45 -1.71 36.53
N SER A 1010 -12.74 -1.65 37.67
CA SER A 1010 -13.10 -2.40 38.89
C SER A 1010 -14.49 -2.07 39.42
N ASP A 1011 -14.98 -0.87 39.15
CA ASP A 1011 -16.32 -0.36 39.42
C ASP A 1011 -17.40 -0.97 38.50
N ILE A 1012 -17.01 -1.46 37.31
CA ILE A 1012 -17.90 -2.22 36.44
C ILE A 1012 -17.81 -3.71 36.74
N ASN A 1013 -16.61 -4.28 36.74
CA ASN A 1013 -16.43 -5.74 36.79
C ASN A 1013 -16.32 -6.31 38.21
N HIS A 1014 -16.19 -5.47 39.24
CA HIS A 1014 -16.05 -5.88 40.63
C HIS A 1014 -14.90 -6.88 40.88
N ASN A 1015 -13.84 -6.80 40.06
CA ASN A 1015 -12.74 -7.76 40.02
C ASN A 1015 -13.24 -9.22 39.96
N VAL A 1016 -14.28 -9.49 39.15
CA VAL A 1016 -14.96 -10.79 39.06
C VAL A 1016 -13.99 -11.97 38.86
N ILE A 1017 -12.87 -11.76 38.16
CA ILE A 1017 -11.87 -12.80 37.92
C ILE A 1017 -11.19 -13.33 39.19
N ASN A 1018 -11.29 -12.60 40.31
CA ASN A 1018 -10.75 -13.00 41.61
C ASN A 1018 -11.81 -13.64 42.52
N GLN A 1019 -13.06 -13.76 42.07
CA GLN A 1019 -14.15 -14.32 42.86
C GLN A 1019 -14.11 -15.85 42.86
N SER A 1020 -14.61 -16.46 43.94
CA SER A 1020 -14.74 -17.92 43.99
C SER A 1020 -15.68 -18.42 42.89
N GLY A 1021 -15.27 -19.50 42.22
CA GLY A 1021 -16.02 -20.10 41.12
C GLY A 1021 -15.75 -19.46 39.76
N VAL A 1022 -14.83 -18.50 39.64
CA VAL A 1022 -14.46 -17.87 38.36
C VAL A 1022 -13.05 -18.31 37.94
N ASN A 1023 -12.92 -18.90 36.75
CA ASN A 1023 -11.63 -19.32 36.19
C ASN A 1023 -11.30 -18.50 34.93
N LEU A 1024 -10.20 -17.75 34.97
CA LEU A 1024 -9.71 -17.00 33.80
C LEU A 1024 -8.73 -17.84 32.99
N ILE A 1025 -8.96 -17.93 31.67
CA ILE A 1025 -8.19 -18.77 30.76
C ILE A 1025 -7.79 -17.96 29.53
N TYR A 1026 -6.48 -17.81 29.31
CA TYR A 1026 -5.94 -17.08 28.16
C TYR A 1026 -5.79 -18.00 26.95
N THR A 1027 -6.74 -17.97 26.02
CA THR A 1027 -6.68 -18.75 24.78
C THR A 1027 -7.73 -18.28 23.78
N ASP A 1028 -7.64 -18.78 22.55
CA ASP A 1028 -8.71 -18.65 21.56
C ASP A 1028 -9.96 -19.43 22.01
N GLY A 1029 -11.12 -18.76 22.05
CA GLY A 1029 -12.38 -19.34 22.53
C GLY A 1029 -12.87 -20.53 21.71
N ARG A 1030 -12.62 -20.51 20.40
CA ARG A 1030 -12.92 -21.67 19.55
C ARG A 1030 -12.02 -22.85 19.87
N ASN A 1031 -10.71 -22.62 20.03
CA ASN A 1031 -9.76 -23.67 20.42
C ASN A 1031 -10.07 -24.24 21.80
N PHE A 1032 -10.50 -23.41 22.75
CA PHE A 1032 -10.93 -23.86 24.07
C PHE A 1032 -12.07 -24.89 23.98
N LEU A 1033 -13.15 -24.57 23.25
CA LEU A 1033 -14.24 -25.53 23.06
C LEU A 1033 -13.79 -26.80 22.29
N LEU A 1034 -12.78 -26.66 21.43
CA LEU A 1034 -12.25 -27.76 20.64
C LEU A 1034 -11.45 -28.74 21.51
N THR A 1035 -10.70 -28.25 22.49
CA THR A 1035 -9.82 -29.07 23.34
C THR A 1035 -10.43 -29.41 24.70
N GLN A 1036 -11.43 -28.70 25.20
CA GLN A 1036 -12.09 -29.06 26.46
C GLN A 1036 -13.35 -29.89 26.22
N ASP A 1037 -13.62 -30.84 27.11
CA ASP A 1037 -14.82 -31.71 27.06
C ASP A 1037 -15.90 -31.31 28.06
N GLU A 1038 -15.67 -30.26 28.84
CA GLU A 1038 -16.66 -29.73 29.78
C GLU A 1038 -17.90 -29.22 29.05
N LYS A 1039 -19.04 -29.31 29.74
CA LYS A 1039 -20.33 -28.88 29.24
C LYS A 1039 -20.92 -27.79 30.11
N TYR A 1040 -21.52 -26.81 29.46
CA TYR A 1040 -22.04 -25.61 30.10
C TYR A 1040 -23.56 -25.50 29.97
N ASP A 1041 -24.17 -24.88 30.96
CA ASP A 1041 -25.59 -24.47 30.91
C ASP A 1041 -25.76 -23.22 30.05
N LEU A 1042 -24.72 -22.38 30.00
CA LEU A 1042 -24.65 -21.19 29.15
C LEU A 1042 -23.28 -21.07 28.50
N ILE A 1043 -23.25 -20.92 27.19
CA ILE A 1043 -22.08 -20.40 26.47
C ILE A 1043 -22.45 -19.00 25.97
N SER A 1044 -21.76 -17.97 26.44
CA SER A 1044 -21.96 -16.57 26.08
C SER A 1044 -20.73 -16.06 25.31
N LEU A 1045 -20.97 -15.36 24.20
CA LEU A 1045 -19.92 -14.82 23.34
C LEU A 1045 -20.08 -13.31 23.16
N GLU A 1046 -19.11 -12.57 23.68
CA GLU A 1046 -18.95 -11.12 23.56
C GLU A 1046 -17.55 -10.80 23.03
N ILE A 1047 -17.41 -10.89 21.71
CA ILE A 1047 -16.14 -10.66 21.01
C ILE A 1047 -16.16 -9.34 20.22
N THR A 1048 -15.01 -8.91 19.75
CA THR A 1048 -14.90 -7.76 18.83
C THR A 1048 -15.67 -7.98 17.52
N SER A 1049 -15.87 -6.91 16.76
CA SER A 1049 -16.59 -6.90 15.48
C SER A 1049 -16.18 -8.01 14.50
N ILE A 1050 -17.16 -8.65 13.86
CA ILE A 1050 -16.99 -9.78 12.93
C ILE A 1050 -16.05 -9.51 11.75
N TRP A 1051 -15.85 -8.24 11.37
CA TRP A 1051 -14.95 -7.86 10.28
C TRP A 1051 -13.46 -7.88 10.64
N PHE A 1052 -13.11 -8.06 11.93
CA PHE A 1052 -11.73 -8.35 12.32
C PHE A 1052 -11.31 -9.70 11.76
N ALA A 1053 -10.08 -9.79 11.26
CA ALA A 1053 -9.53 -11.04 10.74
C ALA A 1053 -9.62 -12.16 11.80
N GLY A 1054 -10.13 -13.33 11.41
CA GLY A 1054 -10.34 -14.46 12.32
C GLY A 1054 -11.63 -14.45 13.16
N ALA A 1055 -12.26 -13.30 13.42
CA ALA A 1055 -13.48 -13.23 14.26
C ALA A 1055 -14.67 -14.00 13.65
N ALA A 1056 -14.78 -13.99 12.32
CA ALA A 1056 -15.80 -14.74 11.58
C ALA A 1056 -15.75 -16.26 11.80
N ASN A 1057 -14.62 -16.82 12.28
CA ASN A 1057 -14.49 -18.25 12.59
C ASN A 1057 -15.45 -18.71 13.70
N LEU A 1058 -15.92 -17.78 14.55
CA LEU A 1058 -16.91 -18.00 15.61
C LEU A 1058 -18.37 -17.87 15.11
N TYR A 1059 -18.57 -17.65 13.81
CA TYR A 1059 -19.88 -17.60 13.14
C TYR A 1059 -20.05 -18.69 12.08
N ASN A 1060 -19.08 -19.62 11.99
CA ASN A 1060 -19.13 -20.74 11.06
C ASN A 1060 -19.96 -21.89 11.64
N LYS A 1061 -20.53 -22.70 10.74
CA LYS A 1061 -21.27 -23.91 11.09
C LYS A 1061 -20.49 -24.83 12.03
N GLU A 1062 -19.21 -25.06 11.73
CA GLU A 1062 -18.34 -25.93 12.53
C GLU A 1062 -18.13 -25.42 13.96
N PHE A 1063 -18.18 -24.10 14.18
CA PHE A 1063 -18.16 -23.53 15.53
C PHE A 1063 -19.49 -23.79 16.25
N TYR A 1064 -20.63 -23.60 15.59
CA TYR A 1064 -21.94 -23.89 16.21
C TYR A 1064 -22.12 -25.37 16.52
N GLU A 1065 -21.64 -26.28 15.66
CA GLU A 1065 -21.62 -27.73 15.94
C GLU A 1065 -20.73 -28.04 17.15
N LEU A 1066 -19.63 -27.30 17.31
CA LEU A 1066 -18.75 -27.44 18.45
C LEU A 1066 -19.41 -26.93 19.73
N SER A 1067 -20.01 -25.73 19.72
CA SER A 1067 -20.72 -25.21 20.89
C SER A 1067 -21.90 -26.10 21.28
N GLN A 1068 -22.63 -26.66 20.32
CA GLN A 1068 -23.71 -27.61 20.58
C GLN A 1068 -23.23 -28.83 21.37
N LYS A 1069 -22.03 -29.36 21.06
CA LYS A 1069 -21.45 -30.51 21.78
C LYS A 1069 -21.01 -30.17 23.20
N ARG A 1070 -20.74 -28.89 23.47
CA ARG A 1070 -20.30 -28.36 24.78
C ARG A 1070 -21.44 -27.73 25.58
N LEU A 1071 -22.68 -27.81 25.11
CA LEU A 1071 -23.85 -27.44 25.89
C LEU A 1071 -24.44 -28.67 26.61
N ASN A 1072 -24.95 -28.44 27.82
CA ASN A 1072 -25.86 -29.37 28.47
C ASN A 1072 -27.17 -29.51 27.68
N LYS A 1073 -27.98 -30.52 28.00
CA LYS A 1073 -29.22 -30.83 27.25
C LYS A 1073 -30.17 -29.63 27.16
N GLU A 1074 -30.27 -28.85 28.24
CA GLU A 1074 -31.08 -27.63 28.33
C GLU A 1074 -30.25 -26.35 28.19
N GLY A 1075 -28.97 -26.51 27.81
CA GLY A 1075 -28.05 -25.39 27.65
C GLY A 1075 -28.45 -24.44 26.53
N VAL A 1076 -28.01 -23.20 26.68
CA VAL A 1076 -28.30 -22.11 25.74
C VAL A 1076 -27.00 -21.48 25.27
N LEU A 1077 -26.95 -21.17 23.98
CA LEU A 1077 -25.92 -20.33 23.37
C LEU A 1077 -26.42 -18.88 23.33
N GLN A 1078 -25.60 -17.93 23.76
CA GLN A 1078 -25.76 -16.51 23.50
C GLN A 1078 -24.59 -16.01 22.66
N GLN A 1079 -24.90 -15.23 21.62
CA GLN A 1079 -23.89 -14.65 20.73
C GLN A 1079 -24.26 -13.21 20.40
N TRP A 1080 -23.34 -12.27 20.62
CA TRP A 1080 -23.47 -10.91 20.12
C TRP A 1080 -23.41 -10.91 18.57
N VAL A 1081 -24.25 -10.10 17.92
CA VAL A 1081 -24.19 -9.85 16.47
C VAL A 1081 -24.30 -8.36 16.18
N GLN A 1082 -23.39 -7.87 15.33
CA GLN A 1082 -23.38 -6.48 14.91
C GLN A 1082 -24.51 -6.22 13.90
N LEU A 1083 -25.50 -5.41 14.27
CA LEU A 1083 -26.59 -5.04 13.35
C LEU A 1083 -26.28 -3.80 12.50
N HIS A 1084 -25.29 -3.01 12.90
CA HIS A 1084 -24.80 -1.84 12.17
C HIS A 1084 -23.58 -2.20 11.29
N HIS A 1085 -23.29 -1.42 10.26
CA HIS A 1085 -22.20 -1.64 9.28
C HIS A 1085 -22.15 -3.06 8.69
N MET A 1086 -23.32 -3.68 8.49
CA MET A 1086 -23.50 -4.98 7.84
C MET A 1086 -24.60 -4.90 6.80
N HIS A 1087 -24.49 -5.68 5.72
CA HIS A 1087 -25.57 -5.80 4.75
C HIS A 1087 -26.61 -6.82 5.23
N PRO A 1088 -27.89 -6.70 4.82
CA PRO A 1088 -28.93 -7.66 5.18
C PRO A 1088 -28.56 -9.11 4.84
N ILE A 1089 -27.89 -9.33 3.72
CA ILE A 1089 -27.44 -10.67 3.30
C ILE A 1089 -26.42 -11.27 4.28
N ASP A 1090 -25.59 -10.46 4.93
CA ASP A 1090 -24.61 -10.96 5.88
C ASP A 1090 -25.31 -11.51 7.15
N LEU A 1091 -26.40 -10.85 7.58
CA LEU A 1091 -27.25 -11.32 8.68
C LEU A 1091 -28.02 -12.59 8.30
N VAL A 1092 -28.46 -12.72 7.04
CA VAL A 1092 -29.04 -13.98 6.54
C VAL A 1092 -28.04 -15.12 6.65
N TYR A 1093 -26.77 -14.92 6.27
CA TYR A 1093 -25.73 -15.92 6.44
C TYR A 1093 -25.57 -16.31 7.91
N ILE A 1094 -25.50 -15.34 8.84
CA ILE A 1094 -25.35 -15.64 10.27
C ILE A 1094 -26.55 -16.45 10.80
N LEU A 1095 -27.78 -15.97 10.56
CA LEU A 1095 -29.00 -16.58 11.08
C LEU A 1095 -29.26 -17.97 10.48
N ASN A 1096 -29.06 -18.16 9.17
CA ASN A 1096 -29.18 -19.47 8.54
C ASN A 1096 -28.09 -20.44 9.06
N THR A 1097 -26.89 -19.95 9.33
CA THR A 1097 -25.80 -20.80 9.83
C THR A 1097 -26.10 -21.31 11.23
N VAL A 1098 -26.49 -20.46 12.18
CA VAL A 1098 -26.86 -20.90 13.54
C VAL A 1098 -28.11 -21.79 13.50
N ARG A 1099 -29.10 -21.46 12.67
CA ARG A 1099 -30.33 -22.26 12.50
C ARG A 1099 -30.09 -23.65 11.90
N SER A 1100 -29.03 -23.80 11.10
CA SER A 1100 -28.64 -25.11 10.54
C SER A 1100 -28.16 -26.11 11.59
N VAL A 1101 -27.81 -25.63 12.80
CA VAL A 1101 -27.32 -26.45 13.92
C VAL A 1101 -28.29 -26.46 15.09
N TYR A 1102 -28.95 -25.33 15.38
CA TYR A 1102 -29.88 -25.17 16.49
C TYR A 1102 -31.33 -25.14 16.02
N LYS A 1103 -32.19 -25.89 16.72
CA LYS A 1103 -33.63 -26.00 16.42
C LYS A 1103 -34.37 -24.68 16.68
N HIS A 1104 -34.09 -24.03 17.81
CA HIS A 1104 -34.74 -22.80 18.24
C HIS A 1104 -33.72 -21.68 18.29
N VAL A 1105 -33.97 -20.61 17.52
CA VAL A 1105 -33.09 -19.44 17.43
C VAL A 1105 -33.94 -18.19 17.58
N TRP A 1106 -33.52 -17.29 18.47
CA TRP A 1106 -34.10 -15.97 18.66
C TRP A 1106 -33.06 -14.91 18.29
N LEU A 1107 -33.54 -13.77 17.80
CA LEU A 1107 -32.76 -12.56 17.67
C LEU A 1107 -33.43 -11.44 18.46
N TYR A 1108 -32.70 -10.85 19.41
CA TYR A 1108 -33.10 -9.68 20.18
C TYR A 1108 -32.31 -8.43 19.73
N SER A 1109 -32.86 -7.25 20.00
CA SER A 1109 -32.17 -5.96 19.84
C SER A 1109 -32.25 -5.15 21.13
N ALA A 1110 -31.19 -5.19 21.94
CA ALA A 1110 -31.11 -4.48 23.22
C ALA A 1110 -29.83 -3.65 23.32
N GLY A 1111 -29.92 -2.44 23.91
CA GLY A 1111 -28.77 -1.52 24.00
C GLY A 1111 -28.20 -1.09 22.64
N GLY A 1112 -28.98 -1.18 21.56
CA GLY A 1112 -28.50 -0.92 20.18
C GLY A 1112 -27.69 -2.06 19.55
N GLN A 1113 -27.64 -3.22 20.20
CA GLN A 1113 -26.87 -4.40 19.75
C GLN A 1113 -27.81 -5.58 19.45
N GLY A 1114 -27.40 -6.44 18.51
CA GLY A 1114 -28.10 -7.70 18.23
C GLY A 1114 -27.63 -8.82 19.14
N ILE A 1115 -28.57 -9.64 19.61
CA ILE A 1115 -28.30 -10.75 20.54
C ILE A 1115 -28.98 -12.01 20.02
N ILE A 1116 -28.19 -12.97 19.57
CA ILE A 1116 -28.68 -14.29 19.18
C ILE A 1116 -28.75 -15.16 20.43
N VAL A 1117 -29.88 -15.82 20.62
CA VAL A 1117 -30.06 -16.90 21.60
C VAL A 1117 -30.42 -18.17 20.85
N ALA A 1118 -29.77 -19.29 21.15
CA ALA A 1118 -30.03 -20.55 20.46
C ALA A 1118 -30.02 -21.76 21.39
N SER A 1119 -30.96 -22.69 21.18
CA SER A 1119 -31.04 -23.96 21.92
C SER A 1119 -31.68 -25.07 21.08
N ASN A 1120 -31.39 -26.32 21.45
CA ASN A 1120 -32.06 -27.51 20.91
C ASN A 1120 -33.12 -28.08 21.86
N SER A 1121 -33.22 -27.56 23.08
CA SER A 1121 -34.23 -27.97 24.05
C SER A 1121 -35.55 -27.28 23.78
N ASP A 1122 -36.65 -28.04 23.79
CA ASP A 1122 -37.99 -27.45 23.78
C ASP A 1122 -38.31 -26.71 25.10
N GLU A 1123 -37.54 -26.95 26.17
CA GLU A 1123 -37.67 -26.21 27.43
C GLU A 1123 -37.35 -24.72 27.26
N ALA A 1124 -36.40 -24.39 26.37
CA ALA A 1124 -36.01 -23.00 26.09
C ALA A 1124 -37.12 -22.14 25.45
N LEU A 1125 -38.20 -22.76 24.97
CA LEU A 1125 -39.40 -22.06 24.50
C LEU A 1125 -40.23 -21.49 25.67
N LYS A 1126 -40.06 -22.04 26.88
CA LYS A 1126 -40.70 -21.51 28.09
C LYS A 1126 -39.86 -20.35 28.61
N SER A 1127 -40.53 -19.23 28.92
CA SER A 1127 -39.85 -18.08 29.52
C SER A 1127 -39.67 -18.32 31.02
N HIS A 1128 -38.41 -18.33 31.46
CA HIS A 1128 -38.02 -18.38 32.87
C HIS A 1128 -37.83 -16.96 33.42
N SER A 1129 -38.19 -16.74 34.69
CA SER A 1129 -37.92 -15.47 35.37
C SER A 1129 -36.49 -15.41 35.90
N LEU A 1130 -35.92 -14.20 35.90
CA LEU A 1130 -34.67 -13.82 36.53
C LEU A 1130 -34.87 -13.82 38.05
N LYS A 1131 -34.16 -14.71 38.75
CA LYS A 1131 -34.40 -15.00 40.18
C LYS A 1131 -33.45 -14.27 41.13
N TYR A 1132 -32.31 -13.80 40.66
CA TYR A 1132 -31.23 -13.30 41.51
C TYR A 1132 -31.09 -11.77 41.34
N PRO A 1133 -31.33 -10.97 42.40
CA PRO A 1133 -31.07 -9.54 42.36
C PRO A 1133 -29.56 -9.29 42.22
N TYR A 1134 -29.20 -8.30 41.41
CA TYR A 1134 -27.82 -7.88 41.19
C TYR A 1134 -27.74 -6.35 41.15
N ASN A 1135 -26.60 -5.76 41.52
CA ASN A 1135 -26.39 -4.31 41.52
C ASN A 1135 -27.47 -3.47 42.27
N ASN A 1136 -27.99 -3.99 43.40
CA ASN A 1136 -29.09 -3.43 44.19
C ASN A 1136 -30.48 -3.35 43.50
N LEU A 1137 -30.68 -4.01 42.35
CA LEU A 1137 -32.00 -4.08 41.70
C LEU A 1137 -32.99 -4.87 42.53
N THR A 1138 -34.19 -4.31 42.72
CA THR A 1138 -35.34 -4.98 43.33
C THR A 1138 -35.92 -6.04 42.40
N ILE A 1139 -36.64 -7.01 42.95
CA ILE A 1139 -37.33 -8.06 42.16
C ILE A 1139 -38.31 -7.44 41.15
N ASP A 1140 -38.95 -6.32 41.48
CA ASP A 1140 -39.89 -5.64 40.58
C ASP A 1140 -39.17 -4.92 39.42
N GLU A 1141 -37.98 -4.37 39.64
CA GLU A 1141 -37.15 -3.82 38.56
C GLU A 1141 -36.64 -4.91 37.61
N LEU A 1142 -36.32 -6.11 38.13
CA LEU A 1142 -35.98 -7.27 37.30
C LEU A 1142 -37.16 -7.71 36.42
N LYS A 1143 -38.39 -7.77 36.97
CA LYS A 1143 -39.60 -8.09 36.18
C LYS A 1143 -39.85 -7.06 35.07
N ASN A 1144 -39.62 -5.78 35.35
CA ASN A 1144 -39.72 -4.73 34.33
C ASN A 1144 -38.68 -4.91 33.22
N LYS A 1145 -37.43 -5.27 33.57
CA LYS A 1145 -36.40 -5.62 32.59
C LYS A 1145 -36.79 -6.84 31.75
N GLU A 1146 -37.32 -7.91 32.36
CA GLU A 1146 -37.82 -9.08 31.63
C GLU A 1146 -38.88 -8.70 30.60
N LYS A 1147 -39.82 -7.82 30.97
CA LYS A 1147 -40.85 -7.33 30.06
C LYS A 1147 -40.22 -6.57 28.88
N SER A 1148 -39.27 -5.68 29.16
CA SER A 1148 -38.55 -4.94 28.12
C SER A 1148 -37.76 -5.86 27.18
N PHE A 1149 -37.14 -6.93 27.69
CA PHE A 1149 -36.45 -7.91 26.86
C PHE A 1149 -37.40 -8.72 25.97
N LYS A 1150 -38.62 -9.03 26.44
CA LYS A 1150 -39.63 -9.69 25.60
C LYS A 1150 -40.10 -8.78 24.46
N GLU A 1151 -40.21 -7.48 24.72
CA GLU A 1151 -40.55 -6.47 23.71
C GLU A 1151 -39.40 -6.21 22.72
N SER A 1152 -38.16 -6.62 23.04
CA SER A 1152 -36.98 -6.42 22.18
C SER A 1152 -36.70 -7.57 21.22
N ILE A 1153 -37.59 -8.57 21.13
CA ILE A 1153 -37.50 -9.66 20.15
C ILE A 1153 -37.68 -9.08 18.73
N VAL A 1154 -36.67 -9.29 17.89
CA VAL A 1154 -36.70 -8.98 16.46
C VAL A 1154 -37.18 -10.18 15.65
N LEU A 1155 -36.66 -11.38 15.99
CA LEU A 1155 -37.11 -12.64 15.41
C LEU A 1155 -37.28 -13.70 16.50
N SER A 1156 -38.46 -14.32 16.54
CA SER A 1156 -38.71 -15.56 17.26
C SER A 1156 -38.22 -16.78 16.45
N PRO A 1157 -38.22 -18.01 17.03
CA PRO A 1157 -37.86 -19.21 16.28
C PRO A 1157 -38.67 -19.39 14.99
N LYS A 1158 -39.95 -18.99 15.00
CA LYS A 1158 -40.80 -18.99 13.81
C LYS A 1158 -40.36 -17.91 12.81
N GLY A 1159 -39.97 -16.73 13.27
CA GLY A 1159 -39.43 -15.68 12.41
C GLY A 1159 -38.13 -16.09 11.73
N VAL A 1160 -37.22 -16.74 12.46
CA VAL A 1160 -35.98 -17.29 11.87
C VAL A 1160 -36.29 -18.41 10.87
N ASP A 1161 -37.25 -19.30 11.15
CA ASP A 1161 -37.72 -20.31 10.20
C ASP A 1161 -38.31 -19.68 8.93
N ASN A 1162 -39.10 -18.60 9.06
CA ASN A 1162 -39.66 -17.86 7.92
C ASN A 1162 -38.54 -17.21 7.09
N LEU A 1163 -37.55 -16.60 7.73
CA LEU A 1163 -36.38 -16.04 7.05
C LEU A 1163 -35.63 -17.12 6.26
N ALA A 1164 -35.32 -18.25 6.90
CA ALA A 1164 -34.63 -19.37 6.27
C ALA A 1164 -35.43 -19.92 5.08
N ASN A 1165 -36.73 -20.17 5.26
CA ASN A 1165 -37.60 -20.70 4.19
C ASN A 1165 -37.68 -19.79 2.96
N ASN A 1166 -37.63 -18.46 3.15
CA ASN A 1166 -37.68 -17.48 2.07
C ASN A 1166 -36.33 -17.25 1.38
N THR A 1167 -35.21 -17.44 2.09
CA THR A 1167 -33.87 -17.13 1.59
C THR A 1167 -33.10 -18.36 1.12
N ASP A 1168 -33.07 -19.42 1.93
CA ASP A 1168 -32.48 -20.72 1.62
C ASP A 1168 -33.14 -21.84 2.45
N LYS A 1169 -34.26 -22.35 1.94
CA LYS A 1169 -35.02 -23.43 2.58
C LYS A 1169 -34.19 -24.68 2.88
N THR A 1170 -33.11 -24.91 2.13
CA THR A 1170 -32.26 -26.09 2.32
C THR A 1170 -31.16 -25.90 3.36
N LEU A 1171 -30.94 -24.66 3.83
CA LEU A 1171 -29.84 -24.28 4.73
C LEU A 1171 -28.49 -24.87 4.27
N SER A 1172 -28.21 -24.76 2.97
CA SER A 1172 -27.04 -25.40 2.34
C SER A 1172 -26.17 -24.45 1.52
N ARG A 1173 -26.74 -23.35 1.02
CA ARG A 1173 -26.07 -22.37 0.16
C ARG A 1173 -25.66 -21.12 0.92
N LEU A 1174 -26.58 -20.57 1.73
CA LEU A 1174 -26.37 -19.31 2.46
C LEU A 1174 -25.91 -19.58 3.90
N ILE A 1175 -24.84 -20.37 4.03
CA ILE A 1175 -24.22 -20.71 5.32
C ILE A 1175 -22.72 -20.43 5.29
N SER A 1176 -22.17 -19.98 6.41
CA SER A 1176 -20.73 -19.78 6.60
C SER A 1176 -20.09 -21.06 7.12
N THR A 1177 -18.94 -21.43 6.56
CA THR A 1177 -18.19 -22.64 6.96
C THR A 1177 -16.70 -22.38 6.96
N ASP A 1178 -15.91 -23.25 7.56
CA ASP A 1178 -14.44 -23.14 7.53
C ASP A 1178 -13.84 -23.22 6.11
N SER A 1179 -14.61 -23.71 5.15
CA SER A 1179 -14.21 -23.74 3.73
C SER A 1179 -14.78 -22.57 2.93
N ASN A 1180 -15.96 -22.06 3.31
CA ASN A 1180 -16.63 -20.90 2.72
C ASN A 1180 -16.51 -19.68 3.65
N LEU A 1181 -15.47 -18.88 3.43
CA LEU A 1181 -15.12 -17.73 4.28
C LEU A 1181 -15.94 -16.45 3.93
N TYR A 1182 -17.17 -16.60 3.47
CA TYR A 1182 -17.99 -15.46 2.99
C TYR A 1182 -18.05 -14.32 4.03
N LEU A 1183 -18.40 -14.61 5.29
CA LEU A 1183 -18.54 -13.59 6.33
C LEU A 1183 -17.23 -12.83 6.60
N GLU A 1184 -16.10 -13.54 6.58
CA GLU A 1184 -14.77 -12.95 6.83
C GLU A 1184 -14.38 -11.92 5.75
N TYR A 1185 -14.83 -12.15 4.50
CA TYR A 1185 -14.54 -11.27 3.36
C TYR A 1185 -15.66 -10.28 3.03
N ALA A 1186 -16.91 -10.55 3.42
CA ALA A 1186 -18.05 -9.68 3.14
C ALA A 1186 -18.17 -8.55 4.17
N THR A 1187 -18.07 -8.88 5.46
CA THR A 1187 -18.32 -7.92 6.55
C THR A 1187 -17.36 -6.72 6.58
N PRO A 1188 -16.07 -6.80 6.19
CA PRO A 1188 -15.22 -5.60 6.10
C PRO A 1188 -15.74 -4.55 5.11
N LYS A 1189 -16.51 -4.98 4.09
CA LYS A 1189 -17.12 -4.07 3.10
C LYS A 1189 -18.28 -3.26 3.69
N GLY A 1190 -18.94 -3.81 4.72
CA GLY A 1190 -20.03 -3.16 5.43
C GLY A 1190 -19.61 -1.88 6.17
N ASN A 1191 -18.33 -1.73 6.50
CA ASN A 1191 -17.78 -0.49 7.08
C ASN A 1191 -17.89 0.72 6.14
N ALA A 1192 -18.12 0.51 4.84
CA ALA A 1192 -18.31 1.58 3.86
C ALA A 1192 -19.80 1.97 3.64
N ILE A 1193 -20.74 1.37 4.38
CA ILE A 1193 -22.16 1.71 4.31
C ILE A 1193 -22.39 3.03 5.05
N MET A 1194 -22.94 4.04 4.36
CA MET A 1194 -23.25 5.35 4.92
C MET A 1194 -24.68 5.48 5.46
N SER A 1195 -25.60 4.63 4.99
CA SER A 1195 -26.98 4.63 5.47
C SER A 1195 -27.07 4.04 6.87
N ASP A 1196 -28.15 4.37 7.60
CA ASP A 1196 -28.47 3.77 8.90
C ASP A 1196 -28.76 2.27 8.73
N SER A 1197 -27.69 1.50 8.71
CA SER A 1197 -27.69 0.05 8.49
C SER A 1197 -28.37 -0.68 9.64
N LEU A 1198 -28.29 -0.17 10.87
CA LEU A 1198 -29.01 -0.75 12.01
C LEU A 1198 -30.51 -0.73 11.75
N LYS A 1199 -31.06 0.45 11.45
CA LYS A 1199 -32.49 0.60 11.14
C LYS A 1199 -32.89 -0.22 9.93
N ASN A 1200 -32.13 -0.14 8.83
CA ASN A 1200 -32.42 -0.89 7.61
C ASN A 1200 -32.43 -2.41 7.83
N ASN A 1201 -31.51 -2.92 8.67
CA ASN A 1201 -31.43 -4.33 9.00
C ASN A 1201 -32.59 -4.77 9.89
N LEU A 1202 -32.96 -3.97 10.90
CA LEU A 1202 -34.14 -4.24 11.73
C LEU A 1202 -35.43 -4.22 10.91
N ASP A 1203 -35.59 -3.24 10.01
CA ASP A 1203 -36.74 -3.13 9.10
C ASP A 1203 -36.77 -4.29 8.08
N TYR A 1204 -35.62 -4.82 7.68
CA TYR A 1204 -35.54 -5.98 6.80
C TYR A 1204 -35.95 -7.26 7.54
N LEU A 1205 -35.41 -7.48 8.74
CA LEU A 1205 -35.64 -8.68 9.53
C LEU A 1205 -37.07 -8.76 10.07
N SER A 1206 -37.65 -7.65 10.52
CA SER A 1206 -39.02 -7.62 11.06
C SER A 1206 -40.10 -8.11 10.10
N LYS A 1207 -39.84 -8.08 8.77
CA LYS A 1207 -40.74 -8.62 7.73
C LYS A 1207 -40.95 -10.13 7.81
N PHE A 1208 -40.08 -10.85 8.51
CA PHE A 1208 -40.15 -12.30 8.65
C PHE A 1208 -40.80 -12.74 9.97
N GLU A 1209 -40.94 -11.84 10.93
CA GLU A 1209 -41.60 -12.12 12.20
C GLU A 1209 -43.12 -12.25 12.00
N PRO A 1210 -43.74 -13.37 12.41
CA PRO A 1210 -45.19 -13.52 12.31
C PRO A 1210 -45.92 -12.53 13.25
N HIS A 1211 -46.93 -11.84 12.70
CA HIS A 1211 -47.82 -10.95 13.45
C HIS A 1211 -48.83 -11.70 14.33
#